data_AF-A0A4R1NF71-F1
#
_entry.id   AF-A0A4R1NF71-F1
#
_cell.length_a   1.000
_cell.length_b   1.000
_cell.length_c   1.000
_cell.angle_alpha   90.00
_cell.angle_beta   90.00
_cell.angle_gamma   90.00
#
_symmetry.space_group_name_H-M   'P 1'
#
loop_
_entity.id
_entity.type
_entity.pdbx_description
1 polymer ?
#
loop_
_entity_poly.entity_id
_entity_poly.type
_entity_poly.pdbx_seq_one_letter_code
_entity_poly.pdbx_strand_id
1 'polypeptide(L)'
;MANNIILDIAQSVRQERAGPALLPIQAKLYSQQLRLEMSRPPLTSFSLKHQYECLNDAILLVECGLIERDEAQDSEWRSSLYRAAQIVEWLSNASLRPQNAPLHLISAAIYQVADLPAMALGHLNRLHNDSKTSVLLSTFLRGDFPAVITAINNFWKDEYSENKKFGEDENLINISLLTEKHIVMCIGTICAYLKTGNLGLTQRAILKLKNLAKTYLHSRDPYSYLLARLIAITAQKFVENCLWPHINNLKEQSSPRAGQALVQFAHASFISKRALVWPAQAAGIKRLLHEESFVLCTPTGSGKTTIATLGVIQGLFADGGIDDLIGEVTASNLVLYLVPSRALAAEVEQRLSIDLMGIDAKPVIVTGLYGGIDWGPTDAWVQHDDPAIVICTFEKADALIRYLGILFLDRVRLVVIDEAHMVNESHELFSRTKNVSSRSLHLEQLGMRLLQAQDHNHFKIIALSAVAAQAAPAMARWLGSGPNAEPVTSNHRSTRQMIGKLEVSTTGKFSIRYALMDGQKLVFDRELSEDTPYVPSPFAPMPSSLEGGPDIRMRAPTLWSALNLAQERNDGLRPAVLISITQNISPFAKTCADLMDHWQNEILPNYSAIDVNDSACVVPPVFSTTANEDLRPVFALRR
;
A
#
# COMPACT_ATOMS: atom_id res chain seq x y z
N MET A 1 -13.52 -31.76 7.59
CA MET A 1 -14.79 -32.10 6.93
C MET A 1 -15.92 -31.63 7.81
N ALA A 2 -16.25 -30.34 7.66
CA ALA A 2 -17.48 -29.81 8.23
C ALA A 2 -18.66 -30.54 7.58
N ASN A 3 -19.69 -30.84 8.37
CA ASN A 3 -20.96 -31.33 7.84
C ASN A 3 -21.50 -30.26 6.85
N ASN A 4 -22.01 -30.65 5.68
CA ASN A 4 -22.57 -29.72 4.68
C ASN A 4 -23.55 -28.71 5.32
N ILE A 5 -24.31 -29.16 6.33
CA ILE A 5 -25.21 -28.30 7.11
C ILE A 5 -24.47 -27.12 7.78
N ILE A 6 -23.28 -27.35 8.34
CA ILE A 6 -22.48 -26.32 9.00
C ILE A 6 -21.98 -25.31 7.96
N LEU A 7 -21.58 -25.79 6.78
CA LEU A 7 -21.14 -24.92 5.69
C LEU A 7 -22.31 -24.06 5.17
N ASP A 8 -23.50 -24.64 5.01
CA ASP A 8 -24.71 -23.92 4.61
C ASP A 8 -25.10 -22.84 5.63
N ILE A 9 -25.01 -23.15 6.93
CA ILE A 9 -25.24 -22.17 8.01
C ILE A 9 -24.20 -21.04 7.92
N ALA A 10 -22.91 -21.36 7.74
CA ALA A 10 -21.86 -20.35 7.65
C ALA A 10 -22.09 -19.40 6.46
N GLN A 11 -22.45 -19.95 5.30
CA GLN A 11 -22.77 -19.17 4.10
C GLN A 11 -24.03 -18.31 4.29
N SER A 12 -25.05 -18.84 4.95
CA SER A 12 -26.28 -18.09 5.27
C SER A 12 -25.98 -16.90 6.19
N VAL A 13 -25.20 -17.11 7.26
CA VAL A 13 -24.75 -16.04 8.16
C VAL A 13 -23.95 -14.99 7.39
N ARG A 14 -23.03 -15.39 6.50
CA ARG A 14 -22.27 -14.46 5.65
C ARG A 14 -23.20 -13.60 4.80
N GLN A 15 -24.18 -14.20 4.13
CA GLN A 15 -25.13 -13.48 3.28
C GLN A 15 -25.96 -12.47 4.08
N GLU A 16 -26.42 -12.83 5.28
CA GLU A 16 -27.22 -11.98 6.15
C GLU A 16 -26.40 -10.84 6.79
N ARG A 17 -25.19 -11.15 7.28
CA ARG A 17 -24.43 -10.27 8.18
C ARG A 17 -23.23 -9.57 7.53
N ALA A 18 -22.67 -10.17 6.48
CA ALA A 18 -21.49 -9.70 5.76
C ALA A 18 -21.74 -9.48 4.26
N GLY A 19 -23.00 -9.16 3.92
CA GLY A 19 -23.37 -8.66 2.61
C GLY A 19 -22.65 -7.33 2.26
N PRO A 20 -22.71 -6.90 1.00
CA PRO A 20 -22.00 -5.72 0.52
C PRO A 20 -22.41 -4.43 1.25
N ALA A 21 -23.70 -4.27 1.56
CA ALA A 21 -24.17 -3.14 2.37
C ALA A 21 -23.89 -3.35 3.87
N LEU A 22 -23.72 -2.24 4.60
CA LEU A 22 -23.75 -2.32 6.07
C LEU A 22 -25.16 -2.65 6.55
N LEU A 23 -25.28 -3.35 7.67
CA LEU A 23 -26.53 -3.42 8.41
C LEU A 23 -26.75 -2.12 9.22
N PRO A 24 -28.00 -1.76 9.56
CA PRO A 24 -28.27 -0.55 10.34
C PRO A 24 -27.46 -0.45 11.64
N ILE A 25 -27.29 -1.55 12.37
CA ILE A 25 -26.50 -1.59 13.61
C ILE A 25 -25.00 -1.38 13.35
N GLN A 26 -24.48 -1.89 12.23
CA GLN A 26 -23.08 -1.72 11.83
C GLN A 26 -22.81 -0.27 11.39
N ALA A 27 -23.76 0.35 10.68
CA ALA A 27 -23.69 1.76 10.30
C ALA A 27 -23.75 2.69 11.53
N LYS A 28 -24.60 2.36 12.51
CA LYS A 28 -24.65 3.06 13.81
C LYS A 28 -23.32 2.95 14.55
N LEU A 29 -22.74 1.75 14.63
CA LEU A 29 -21.42 1.54 15.24
C LEU A 29 -20.32 2.35 14.54
N TYR A 30 -20.31 2.36 13.20
CA TYR A 30 -19.34 3.16 12.44
C TYR A 30 -19.51 4.67 12.73
N SER A 31 -20.75 5.18 12.71
CA SER A 31 -21.05 6.58 13.01
C SER A 31 -20.67 6.95 14.46
N GLN A 32 -20.93 6.05 15.42
CA GLN A 32 -20.49 6.18 16.81
C GLN A 32 -18.97 6.32 16.92
N GLN A 33 -18.21 5.40 16.30
CA GLN A 33 -16.75 5.42 16.33
C GLN A 33 -16.18 6.68 15.69
N LEU A 34 -16.71 7.09 14.53
CA LEU A 34 -16.27 8.28 13.81
C LEU A 34 -16.50 9.57 14.61
N ARG A 35 -17.65 9.70 15.29
CA ARG A 35 -17.92 10.82 16.20
C ARG A 35 -16.92 10.88 17.33
N LEU A 36 -16.62 9.74 17.96
CA LEU A 36 -15.66 9.67 19.05
C LEU A 36 -14.22 10.01 18.60
N GLU A 37 -13.79 9.54 17.42
CA GLU A 37 -12.50 9.92 16.83
C GLU A 37 -12.36 11.42 16.60
N MET A 38 -13.45 12.09 16.21
CA MET A 38 -13.49 13.55 16.02
C MET A 38 -13.82 14.32 17.32
N SER A 39 -13.73 13.66 18.48
CA SER A 39 -14.04 14.26 19.79
C SER A 39 -15.44 14.89 19.86
N ARG A 40 -16.43 14.26 19.23
CA ARG A 40 -17.83 14.68 19.21
C ARG A 40 -18.70 13.85 20.15
N PRO A 41 -19.85 14.38 20.61
CA PRO A 41 -20.76 13.64 21.46
C PRO A 41 -21.19 12.30 20.84
N PRO A 42 -21.23 11.22 21.62
CA PRO A 42 -21.69 9.91 21.14
C PRO A 42 -23.15 9.97 20.65
N LEU A 43 -23.54 9.00 19.83
CA LEU A 43 -24.94 8.78 19.45
C LEU A 43 -25.74 8.35 20.67
N THR A 44 -26.83 9.06 20.96
CA THR A 44 -27.78 8.71 22.03
C THR A 44 -28.50 7.40 21.75
N SER A 45 -28.63 7.02 20.48
CA SER A 45 -29.24 5.77 20.04
C SER A 45 -28.32 4.54 20.17
N PHE A 46 -27.03 4.73 20.46
CA PHE A 46 -26.06 3.65 20.63
C PHE A 46 -25.87 3.28 22.11
N SER A 47 -26.02 2.02 22.46
CA SER A 47 -26.01 1.53 23.84
C SER A 47 -25.01 0.40 24.02
N LEU A 48 -24.68 0.06 25.27
CA LEU A 48 -23.83 -1.09 25.59
C LEU A 48 -24.40 -2.41 25.03
N LYS A 49 -25.73 -2.56 24.94
CA LYS A 49 -26.36 -3.74 24.33
C LYS A 49 -25.97 -3.88 22.86
N HIS A 50 -26.04 -2.79 22.09
CA HIS A 50 -25.63 -2.78 20.69
C HIS A 50 -24.14 -3.10 20.53
N GLN A 51 -23.31 -2.66 21.47
CA GLN A 51 -21.88 -2.98 21.51
C GLN A 51 -21.64 -4.49 21.65
N TYR A 52 -22.30 -5.15 22.59
CA TYR A 52 -22.21 -6.61 22.77
C TYR A 52 -22.75 -7.38 21.58
N GLU A 53 -23.88 -6.95 21.00
CA GLU A 53 -24.45 -7.56 19.79
C GLU A 53 -23.47 -7.49 18.62
N CYS A 54 -22.87 -6.33 18.36
CA CYS A 54 -21.86 -6.16 17.31
C CYS A 54 -20.64 -7.06 17.55
N LEU A 55 -20.16 -7.16 18.78
CA LEU A 55 -19.00 -7.99 19.10
C LEU A 55 -19.28 -9.48 18.88
N ASN A 56 -20.45 -9.95 19.31
CA ASN A 56 -20.88 -11.34 19.08
C ASN A 56 -21.03 -11.63 17.58
N ASP A 57 -21.65 -10.72 16.83
CA ASP A 57 -21.78 -10.83 15.37
C ASP A 57 -20.40 -10.91 14.70
N ALA A 58 -19.44 -10.10 15.15
CA ALA A 58 -18.08 -10.14 14.61
C ALA A 58 -17.38 -11.48 14.90
N ILE A 59 -17.48 -12.02 16.12
CA ILE A 59 -16.88 -13.31 16.47
C ILE A 59 -17.53 -14.44 15.67
N LEU A 60 -18.86 -14.43 15.52
CA LEU A 60 -19.59 -15.39 14.69
C LEU A 60 -19.11 -15.35 13.23
N LEU A 61 -18.97 -14.14 12.66
CA LEU A 61 -18.45 -13.95 11.30
C LEU A 61 -17.01 -14.45 11.14
N VAL A 62 -16.15 -14.31 12.17
CA VAL A 62 -14.81 -14.92 12.15
C VAL A 62 -14.91 -16.43 12.08
N GLU A 63 -15.74 -17.07 12.90
CA GLU A 63 -15.89 -18.53 12.88
C GLU A 63 -16.43 -19.02 11.53
N CYS A 64 -17.50 -18.40 11.02
CA CYS A 64 -18.08 -18.75 9.72
C CYS A 64 -17.05 -18.59 8.59
N GLY A 65 -16.34 -17.45 8.55
CA GLY A 65 -15.31 -17.20 7.54
C GLY A 65 -14.13 -18.17 7.62
N LEU A 66 -13.73 -18.61 8.82
CA LEU A 66 -12.66 -19.59 8.99
C LEU A 66 -13.10 -21.01 8.57
N ILE A 67 -14.35 -21.39 8.84
CA ILE A 67 -14.94 -22.66 8.37
C ILE A 67 -15.02 -22.67 6.84
N GLU A 68 -15.59 -21.62 6.25
CA GLU A 68 -15.71 -21.50 4.79
C GLU A 68 -14.33 -21.52 4.13
N ARG A 69 -13.32 -20.85 4.70
CA ARG A 69 -11.94 -20.90 4.18
C ARG A 69 -11.38 -22.31 4.15
N ASP A 70 -11.56 -23.07 5.22
CA ASP A 70 -10.93 -24.39 5.37
C ASP A 70 -11.65 -25.46 4.53
N GLU A 71 -12.96 -25.33 4.30
CA GLU A 71 -13.81 -26.37 3.67
C GLU A 71 -14.35 -25.97 2.28
N ALA A 72 -14.35 -24.67 1.92
CA ALA A 72 -14.87 -24.13 0.66
C ALA A 72 -14.04 -22.93 0.17
N GLN A 73 -12.80 -23.18 -0.26
CA GLN A 73 -11.81 -22.14 -0.60
C GLN A 73 -12.27 -21.15 -1.69
N ASP A 74 -13.14 -21.60 -2.61
CA ASP A 74 -13.70 -20.79 -3.70
C ASP A 74 -14.87 -19.90 -3.28
N SER A 75 -15.37 -20.05 -2.05
CA SER A 75 -16.41 -19.17 -1.51
C SER A 75 -15.87 -17.77 -1.20
N GLU A 76 -16.75 -16.79 -1.03
CA GLU A 76 -16.35 -15.43 -0.66
C GLU A 76 -16.11 -15.28 0.87
N TRP A 77 -15.54 -16.29 1.52
CA TRP A 77 -15.25 -16.32 2.97
C TRP A 77 -14.53 -15.07 3.49
N ARG A 78 -13.75 -14.41 2.63
CA ARG A 78 -13.07 -13.14 2.94
C ARG A 78 -14.03 -12.03 3.30
N SER A 79 -15.27 -12.02 2.79
CA SER A 79 -16.26 -10.99 3.12
C SER A 79 -16.70 -11.09 4.59
N SER A 80 -16.88 -12.30 5.12
CA SER A 80 -17.16 -12.57 6.54
C SER A 80 -16.05 -11.99 7.42
N LEU A 81 -14.79 -12.33 7.11
CA LEU A 81 -13.65 -11.83 7.87
C LEU A 81 -13.47 -10.33 7.72
N TYR A 82 -13.69 -9.77 6.51
CA TYR A 82 -13.59 -8.34 6.28
C TYR A 82 -14.59 -7.57 7.14
N ARG A 83 -15.87 -7.98 7.13
CA ARG A 83 -16.91 -7.35 7.94
C ARG A 83 -16.65 -7.52 9.44
N ALA A 84 -16.19 -8.70 9.87
CA ALA A 84 -15.79 -8.91 11.26
C ALA A 84 -14.66 -7.96 11.67
N ALA A 85 -13.61 -7.83 10.85
CA ALA A 85 -12.49 -6.94 11.13
C ALA A 85 -12.93 -5.47 11.23
N GLN A 86 -13.84 -5.01 10.36
CA GLN A 86 -14.43 -3.66 10.42
C GLN A 86 -15.17 -3.44 11.75
N ILE A 87 -16.02 -4.37 12.15
CA ILE A 87 -16.77 -4.26 13.41
C ILE A 87 -15.82 -4.21 14.61
N VAL A 88 -14.84 -5.11 14.67
CA VAL A 88 -13.85 -5.13 15.77
C VAL A 88 -12.96 -3.88 15.75
N GLU A 89 -12.58 -3.38 14.56
CA GLU A 89 -11.85 -2.12 14.39
C GLU A 89 -12.63 -0.97 15.05
N TRP A 90 -13.93 -0.84 14.72
CA TRP A 90 -14.73 0.26 15.25
C TRP A 90 -14.95 0.14 16.76
N LEU A 91 -15.11 -1.08 17.27
CA LEU A 91 -15.22 -1.37 18.71
C LEU A 91 -13.90 -1.19 19.48
N SER A 92 -12.75 -1.17 18.79
CA SER A 92 -11.45 -1.05 19.43
C SER A 92 -11.14 0.35 19.97
N ASN A 93 -11.95 1.36 19.61
CA ASN A 93 -11.84 2.73 20.12
C ASN A 93 -11.81 2.72 21.67
N ALA A 94 -10.92 3.49 22.28
CA ALA A 94 -10.71 3.49 23.74
C ALA A 94 -11.99 3.72 24.57
N SER A 95 -12.96 4.48 24.04
CA SER A 95 -14.24 4.77 24.71
C SER A 95 -15.28 3.66 24.54
N LEU A 96 -15.10 2.76 23.57
CA LEU A 96 -16.02 1.66 23.28
C LEU A 96 -15.46 0.32 23.74
N ARG A 97 -14.14 0.13 23.71
CA ARG A 97 -13.50 -1.18 23.91
C ARG A 97 -13.81 -1.76 25.31
N PRO A 98 -14.23 -3.03 25.42
CA PRO A 98 -14.33 -3.70 26.71
C PRO A 98 -12.98 -3.68 27.45
N GLN A 99 -13.02 -3.54 28.77
CA GLN A 99 -11.79 -3.54 29.59
C GLN A 99 -10.96 -4.79 29.31
N ASN A 100 -9.64 -4.61 29.17
CA ASN A 100 -8.66 -5.66 28.90
C ASN A 100 -8.84 -6.45 27.59
N ALA A 101 -9.77 -6.08 26.70
CA ALA A 101 -9.92 -6.74 25.42
C ALA A 101 -8.84 -6.28 24.41
N PRO A 102 -8.05 -7.19 23.81
CA PRO A 102 -7.04 -6.84 22.81
C PRO A 102 -7.68 -6.69 21.41
N LEU A 103 -8.81 -5.98 21.31
CA LEU A 103 -9.58 -5.87 20.06
C LEU A 103 -8.77 -5.31 18.90
N HIS A 104 -7.77 -4.47 19.17
CA HIS A 104 -6.90 -3.96 18.13
C HIS A 104 -6.03 -5.04 17.47
N LEU A 105 -5.41 -5.91 18.27
CA LEU A 105 -4.63 -7.03 17.75
C LEU A 105 -5.55 -8.02 17.03
N ILE A 106 -6.75 -8.24 17.56
CA ILE A 106 -7.76 -9.12 16.94
C ILE A 106 -8.17 -8.56 15.58
N SER A 107 -8.58 -7.29 15.49
CA SER A 107 -8.97 -6.67 14.21
C SER A 107 -7.83 -6.74 13.20
N ALA A 108 -6.61 -6.36 13.59
CA ALA A 108 -5.45 -6.43 12.72
C ALA A 108 -5.13 -7.86 12.27
N ALA A 109 -5.24 -8.85 13.15
CA ALA A 109 -5.05 -10.25 12.79
C ALA A 109 -6.14 -10.74 11.83
N ILE A 110 -7.42 -10.39 12.04
CA ILE A 110 -8.51 -10.73 11.10
C ILE A 110 -8.23 -10.09 9.73
N TYR A 111 -7.80 -8.82 9.68
CA TYR A 111 -7.40 -8.17 8.43
C TYR A 111 -6.27 -8.92 7.72
N GLN A 112 -5.23 -9.35 8.43
CA GLN A 112 -4.17 -10.17 7.85
C GLN A 112 -4.69 -11.51 7.31
N VAL A 113 -5.57 -12.18 8.06
CA VAL A 113 -6.21 -13.42 7.59
C VAL A 113 -7.08 -13.19 6.36
N ALA A 114 -7.72 -12.03 6.23
CA ALA A 114 -8.54 -11.65 5.09
C ALA A 114 -7.75 -11.13 3.86
N ASP A 115 -6.41 -11.21 3.87
CA ASP A 115 -5.52 -10.64 2.84
C ASP A 115 -5.57 -9.10 2.76
N LEU A 116 -5.82 -8.39 3.86
CA LEU A 116 -5.94 -6.92 3.89
C LEU A 116 -4.83 -6.25 4.74
N PRO A 117 -3.55 -6.42 4.41
CA PRO A 117 -2.43 -5.96 5.24
C PRO A 117 -2.37 -4.44 5.42
N ALA A 118 -2.77 -3.64 4.43
CA ALA A 118 -2.76 -2.17 4.57
C ALA A 118 -3.87 -1.67 5.53
N MET A 119 -4.99 -2.39 5.66
CA MET A 119 -5.99 -2.12 6.70
C MET A 119 -5.44 -2.45 8.09
N ALA A 120 -4.78 -3.61 8.23
CA ALA A 120 -4.13 -4.00 9.48
C ALA A 120 -3.08 -2.98 9.92
N LEU A 121 -2.20 -2.55 9.00
CA LEU A 121 -1.18 -1.54 9.24
C LEU A 121 -1.80 -0.18 9.62
N GLY A 122 -2.76 0.29 8.83
CA GLY A 122 -3.45 1.56 9.07
C GLY A 122 -4.18 1.59 10.40
N HIS A 123 -4.73 0.45 10.84
CA HIS A 123 -5.34 0.30 12.15
C HIS A 123 -4.29 0.33 13.28
N LEU A 124 -3.22 -0.46 13.15
CA LEU A 124 -2.18 -0.56 14.19
C LEU A 124 -1.36 0.72 14.34
N ASN A 125 -1.24 1.56 13.31
CA ASN A 125 -0.51 2.83 13.39
C ASN A 125 -1.22 3.89 14.25
N ARG A 126 -2.52 3.73 14.53
CA ARG A 126 -3.30 4.65 15.37
C ARG A 126 -3.17 4.38 16.87
N LEU A 127 -2.38 3.38 17.26
CA LEU A 127 -2.34 2.87 18.64
C LEU A 127 -1.01 3.14 19.31
N HIS A 128 -1.11 3.64 20.54
CA HIS A 128 -0.03 3.67 21.50
C HIS A 128 -0.02 2.33 22.23
N ASN A 129 1.11 1.62 22.18
CA ASN A 129 1.23 0.30 22.79
C ASN A 129 1.53 0.42 24.29
N ASP A 130 0.65 -0.11 25.13
CA ASP A 130 0.81 -0.04 26.60
C ASP A 130 1.63 -1.22 27.20
N SER A 131 1.96 -2.27 26.43
CA SER A 131 2.70 -3.45 26.95
C SER A 131 3.72 -4.08 25.99
N LYS A 132 4.80 -4.68 26.53
CA LYS A 132 5.93 -5.26 25.76
C LYS A 132 5.50 -6.42 24.83
N THR A 133 4.70 -7.37 25.31
CA THR A 133 4.19 -8.51 24.50
C THR A 133 3.21 -8.03 23.42
N SER A 134 2.48 -6.95 23.69
CA SER A 134 1.67 -6.25 22.68
C SER A 134 2.54 -5.61 21.59
N VAL A 135 3.75 -5.13 21.91
CA VAL A 135 4.69 -4.59 20.91
C VAL A 135 5.16 -5.68 19.94
N LEU A 136 5.50 -6.88 20.41
CA LEU A 136 5.93 -7.97 19.53
C LEU A 136 4.82 -8.38 18.56
N LEU A 137 3.62 -8.66 19.08
CA LEU A 137 2.49 -9.08 18.24
C LEU A 137 2.02 -7.95 17.31
N SER A 138 1.99 -6.70 17.77
CA SER A 138 1.62 -5.57 16.91
C SER A 138 2.65 -5.34 15.80
N THR A 139 3.95 -5.38 16.07
CA THR A 139 4.99 -5.25 15.03
C THR A 139 4.95 -6.42 14.03
N PHE A 140 4.68 -7.64 14.51
CA PHE A 140 4.46 -8.80 13.67
C PHE A 140 3.25 -8.63 12.75
N LEU A 141 2.11 -8.21 13.30
CA LEU A 141 0.89 -7.93 12.53
C LEU A 141 1.02 -6.71 11.61
N ARG A 142 1.93 -5.77 11.86
CA ARG A 142 2.28 -4.69 10.92
C ARG A 142 3.09 -5.19 9.71
N GLY A 143 3.63 -6.41 9.77
CA GLY A 143 4.59 -6.91 8.78
C GLY A 143 5.98 -6.27 8.91
N ASP A 144 6.30 -5.65 10.04
CA ASP A 144 7.60 -5.04 10.32
C ASP A 144 8.57 -6.07 10.92
N PHE A 145 8.95 -7.06 10.12
CA PHE A 145 9.79 -8.17 10.57
C PHE A 145 11.18 -7.75 11.09
N PRO A 146 11.86 -6.70 10.55
CA PRO A 146 13.06 -6.16 11.18
C PRO A 146 12.82 -5.69 12.62
N ALA A 147 11.72 -4.99 12.89
CA ALA A 147 11.35 -4.58 14.24
C ALA A 147 11.00 -5.78 15.13
N VAL A 148 10.35 -6.82 14.57
CA VAL A 148 10.08 -8.07 15.29
C VAL A 148 11.36 -8.74 15.75
N ILE A 149 12.36 -8.89 14.88
CA ILE A 149 13.67 -9.48 15.27
C ILE A 149 14.30 -8.66 16.39
N THR A 150 14.21 -7.34 16.34
CA THR A 150 14.71 -6.45 17.40
C THR A 150 13.97 -6.66 18.72
N ALA A 151 12.64 -6.76 18.68
CA ALA A 151 11.81 -7.04 19.85
C ALA A 151 12.11 -8.42 20.46
N ILE A 152 12.33 -9.44 19.63
CA ILE A 152 12.73 -10.79 20.07
C ILE A 152 14.09 -10.77 20.75
N ASN A 153 15.08 -10.07 20.18
CA ASN A 153 16.39 -9.94 20.79
C ASN A 153 16.33 -9.25 22.15
N ASN A 154 15.49 -8.23 22.29
CA ASN A 154 15.28 -7.55 23.57
C ASN A 154 14.59 -8.47 24.59
N PHE A 155 13.57 -9.23 24.16
CA PHE A 155 12.91 -10.23 25.01
C PHE A 155 13.90 -11.24 25.60
N TRP A 156 14.77 -11.83 24.77
CA TRP A 156 15.75 -12.82 25.26
C TRP A 156 16.85 -12.21 26.14
N LYS A 157 17.22 -10.94 25.92
CA LYS A 157 18.15 -10.22 26.82
C LYS A 157 17.53 -10.02 28.20
N ASP A 158 16.28 -9.59 28.26
CA ASP A 158 15.54 -9.39 29.50
C ASP A 158 15.43 -10.72 30.26
N GLU A 159 14.99 -11.79 29.58
CA GLU A 159 14.88 -13.14 30.13
C GLU A 159 16.21 -13.68 30.68
N TYR A 160 17.32 -13.50 29.96
CA TYR A 160 18.64 -13.92 30.44
C TYR A 160 19.05 -13.15 31.70
N SER A 161 18.69 -11.86 31.79
CA SER A 161 18.99 -11.03 32.97
C SER A 161 18.16 -11.41 34.20
N GLU A 162 16.91 -11.81 34.00
CA GLU A 162 16.00 -12.24 35.09
C GLU A 162 16.37 -13.62 35.63
N ASN A 163 16.72 -14.57 34.74
CA ASN A 163 17.18 -15.90 35.17
C ASN A 163 18.52 -15.86 35.95
N LYS A 164 19.30 -14.78 35.85
CA LYS A 164 20.49 -14.57 36.71
C LYS A 164 20.15 -14.05 38.11
N LYS A 165 19.00 -13.40 38.29
CA LYS A 165 18.59 -12.77 39.56
C LYS A 165 17.88 -13.75 40.49
N PHE A 166 17.17 -14.72 39.94
CA PHE A 166 16.53 -15.78 40.70
C PHE A 166 17.45 -17.00 40.72
N GLY A 167 18.03 -17.30 41.90
CA GLY A 167 18.69 -18.58 42.15
C GLY A 167 17.67 -19.73 42.08
N GLU A 168 18.17 -20.98 42.01
CA GLU A 168 17.46 -22.23 41.70
C GLU A 168 16.25 -22.61 42.59
N ASP A 169 15.78 -21.73 43.47
CA ASP A 169 14.71 -22.01 44.42
C ASP A 169 13.34 -21.49 43.94
N GLU A 170 12.36 -22.39 43.97
CA GLU A 170 10.95 -22.29 43.52
C GLU A 170 10.65 -22.60 42.04
N ASN A 171 10.76 -23.88 41.67
CA ASN A 171 10.20 -24.48 40.44
C ASN A 171 8.66 -24.52 40.45
N LEU A 172 7.98 -23.37 40.50
CA LEU A 172 6.61 -23.26 40.03
C LEU A 172 6.64 -23.04 38.51
N ILE A 173 6.33 -24.09 37.75
CA ILE A 173 6.23 -24.03 36.29
C ILE A 173 5.10 -23.05 35.92
N ASN A 174 5.47 -21.81 35.60
CA ASN A 174 4.53 -20.83 35.08
C ASN A 174 4.23 -21.16 33.60
N ILE A 175 3.15 -21.90 33.38
CA ILE A 175 2.67 -22.31 32.06
C ILE A 175 2.46 -21.11 31.12
N SER A 176 2.04 -19.96 31.64
CA SER A 176 1.85 -18.73 30.85
C SER A 176 3.19 -18.23 30.31
N LEU A 177 4.21 -18.14 31.17
CA LEU A 177 5.54 -17.69 30.79
C LEU A 177 6.20 -18.64 29.77
N LEU A 178 6.05 -19.96 29.98
CA LEU A 178 6.52 -20.96 29.01
C LEU A 178 5.81 -20.86 27.66
N THR A 179 4.50 -20.59 27.68
CA THR A 179 3.71 -20.39 26.46
C THR A 179 4.21 -19.16 25.70
N GLU A 180 4.44 -18.04 26.40
CA GLU A 180 4.99 -16.81 25.82
C GLU A 180 6.37 -17.04 25.20
N LYS A 181 7.31 -17.66 25.94
CA LYS A 181 8.64 -18.04 25.42
C LYS A 181 8.54 -18.82 24.13
N HIS A 182 7.65 -19.82 24.07
CA HIS A 182 7.49 -20.62 22.88
C HIS A 182 6.81 -19.88 21.73
N ILE A 183 5.89 -18.94 21.98
CA ILE A 183 5.35 -18.05 20.95
C ILE A 183 6.48 -17.21 20.35
N VAL A 184 7.33 -16.60 21.19
CA VAL A 184 8.49 -15.82 20.75
C VAL A 184 9.44 -16.65 19.88
N MET A 185 9.76 -17.89 20.29
CA MET A 185 10.60 -18.81 19.49
C MET A 185 9.99 -19.12 18.11
N CYS A 186 8.67 -19.35 18.05
CA CYS A 186 8.02 -19.68 16.78
C CYS A 186 7.98 -18.47 15.85
N ILE A 187 7.62 -17.29 16.36
CA ILE A 187 7.64 -16.04 15.59
C ILE A 187 9.06 -15.74 15.10
N GLY A 188 10.09 -15.93 15.94
CA GLY A 188 11.49 -15.76 15.56
C GLY A 188 11.93 -16.69 14.45
N THR A 189 11.50 -17.95 14.49
CA THR A 189 11.76 -18.95 13.45
C THR A 189 11.13 -18.56 12.11
N ILE A 190 9.89 -18.06 12.14
CA ILE A 190 9.19 -17.57 10.95
C ILE A 190 9.90 -16.32 10.39
N CYS A 191 10.27 -15.37 11.24
CA CYS A 191 11.00 -14.17 10.81
C CYS A 191 12.38 -14.51 10.23
N ALA A 192 13.06 -15.53 10.75
CA ALA A 192 14.32 -16.02 10.21
C ALA A 192 14.14 -16.56 8.76
N TYR A 193 13.06 -17.30 8.50
CA TYR A 193 12.71 -17.70 7.13
C TYR A 193 12.44 -16.49 6.24
N LEU A 194 11.61 -15.54 6.69
CA LEU A 194 11.32 -14.33 5.90
C LEU A 194 12.59 -13.54 5.56
N LYS A 195 13.60 -13.56 6.45
CA LYS A 195 14.89 -12.91 6.24
C LYS A 195 15.83 -13.68 5.30
N THR A 196 15.84 -15.00 5.37
CA THR A 196 16.92 -15.84 4.79
C THR A 196 16.48 -16.81 3.69
N GLY A 197 15.19 -17.08 3.56
CA GLY A 197 14.65 -18.09 2.64
C GLY A 197 14.78 -19.53 3.14
N ASN A 198 15.36 -19.77 4.32
CA ASN A 198 15.51 -21.13 4.86
C ASN A 198 14.21 -21.64 5.50
N LEU A 199 13.55 -22.59 4.83
CA LEU A 199 12.25 -23.12 5.22
C LEU A 199 12.30 -24.16 6.36
N GLY A 200 13.47 -24.73 6.70
CA GLY A 200 13.56 -26.02 7.40
C GLY A 200 12.82 -26.15 8.74
N LEU A 201 12.61 -25.07 9.48
CA LEU A 201 11.95 -25.08 10.80
C LEU A 201 10.55 -24.44 10.81
N THR A 202 10.09 -23.86 9.70
CA THR A 202 8.86 -23.06 9.67
C THR A 202 7.61 -23.89 9.91
N GLN A 203 7.50 -25.06 9.27
CA GLN A 203 6.35 -25.96 9.45
C GLN A 203 6.20 -26.40 10.90
N ARG A 204 7.31 -26.74 11.57
CA ARG A 204 7.34 -27.09 12.99
C ARG A 204 6.90 -25.90 13.86
N ALA A 205 7.37 -24.69 13.54
CA ALA A 205 6.97 -23.48 14.25
C ALA A 205 5.48 -23.17 14.09
N ILE A 206 4.92 -23.28 12.88
CA ILE A 206 3.48 -23.10 12.62
C ILE A 206 2.66 -24.14 13.38
N LEU A 207 3.02 -25.42 13.30
CA LEU A 207 2.32 -26.48 14.02
C LEU A 207 2.36 -26.24 15.53
N LYS A 208 3.51 -25.80 16.05
CA LYS A 208 3.65 -25.45 17.46
C LYS A 208 2.77 -24.25 17.85
N LEU A 209 2.72 -23.19 17.06
CA LEU A 209 1.79 -22.06 17.30
C LEU A 209 0.33 -22.51 17.33
N LYS A 210 -0.09 -23.35 16.39
CA LYS A 210 -1.45 -23.92 16.36
C LYS A 210 -1.76 -24.72 17.62
N ASN A 211 -0.80 -25.50 18.12
CA ASN A 211 -0.98 -26.27 19.35
C ASN A 211 -0.94 -25.39 20.61
N LEU A 212 -0.10 -24.36 20.65
CA LEU A 212 -0.07 -23.39 21.74
C LEU A 212 -1.38 -22.59 21.80
N ALA A 213 -1.99 -22.25 20.66
CA ALA A 213 -3.30 -21.59 20.67
C ALA A 213 -4.36 -22.41 21.44
N LYS A 214 -4.32 -23.75 21.37
CA LYS A 214 -5.26 -24.63 22.08
C LYS A 214 -5.12 -24.57 23.60
N THR A 215 -3.96 -24.17 24.15
CA THR A 215 -3.80 -24.04 25.62
C THR A 215 -4.68 -22.92 26.18
N TYR A 216 -5.05 -21.94 25.34
CA TYR A 216 -5.95 -20.84 25.70
C TYR A 216 -7.44 -21.20 25.60
N LEU A 217 -7.81 -22.38 25.08
CA LEU A 217 -9.22 -22.79 24.93
C LEU A 217 -9.98 -22.80 26.28
N HIS A 218 -9.26 -23.11 27.35
CA HIS A 218 -9.81 -23.13 28.73
C HIS A 218 -9.38 -21.90 29.54
N SER A 219 -8.85 -20.86 28.88
CA SER A 219 -8.55 -19.59 29.53
C SER A 219 -9.85 -18.93 30.04
N ARG A 220 -9.74 -18.16 31.13
CA ARG A 220 -10.84 -17.30 31.59
C ARG A 220 -11.05 -16.08 30.71
N ASP A 221 -10.08 -15.75 29.86
CA ASP A 221 -10.18 -14.67 28.89
C ASP A 221 -10.71 -15.21 27.54
N PRO A 222 -11.92 -14.81 27.10
CA PRO A 222 -12.51 -15.27 25.84
C PRO A 222 -11.73 -14.79 24.60
N TYR A 223 -10.90 -13.75 24.72
CA TYR A 223 -10.17 -13.16 23.59
C TYR A 223 -8.82 -13.83 23.31
N SER A 224 -8.16 -14.37 24.34
CA SER A 224 -6.84 -15.00 24.24
C SER A 224 -6.81 -16.15 23.23
N TYR A 225 -7.80 -17.04 23.26
CA TYR A 225 -7.89 -18.16 22.31
C TYR A 225 -8.05 -17.67 20.87
N LEU A 226 -8.99 -16.75 20.65
CA LEU A 226 -9.25 -16.16 19.34
C LEU A 226 -8.00 -15.50 18.77
N LEU A 227 -7.34 -14.65 19.58
CA LEU A 227 -6.11 -13.97 19.17
C LEU A 227 -5.00 -14.98 18.84
N ALA A 228 -4.74 -15.95 19.72
CA ALA A 228 -3.68 -16.95 19.50
C ALA A 228 -3.93 -17.77 18.22
N ARG A 229 -5.19 -18.16 17.96
CA ARG A 229 -5.58 -18.85 16.73
C ARG A 229 -5.38 -17.98 15.50
N LEU A 230 -5.81 -16.71 15.53
CA LEU A 230 -5.62 -15.77 14.42
C LEU A 230 -4.13 -15.49 14.16
N ILE A 231 -3.30 -15.40 15.20
CA ILE A 231 -1.84 -15.26 15.06
C ILE A 231 -1.23 -16.50 14.39
N ALA A 232 -1.63 -17.72 14.80
CA ALA A 232 -1.12 -18.94 14.18
C ALA A 232 -1.49 -19.04 12.70
N ILE A 233 -2.71 -18.63 12.34
CA ILE A 233 -3.16 -18.54 10.94
C ILE A 233 -2.36 -17.47 10.19
N THR A 234 -2.22 -16.27 10.76
CA THR A 234 -1.47 -15.16 10.15
C THR A 234 -0.01 -15.55 9.89
N ALA A 235 0.61 -16.22 10.85
CA ALA A 235 1.96 -16.78 10.73
C ALA A 235 2.08 -17.75 9.55
N GLN A 236 1.11 -18.65 9.37
CA GLN A 236 1.06 -19.53 8.21
C GLN A 236 0.97 -18.71 6.91
N LYS A 237 0.07 -17.73 6.83
CA LYS A 237 -0.09 -16.87 5.65
C LYS A 237 1.17 -16.08 5.32
N PHE A 238 1.90 -15.57 6.31
CA PHE A 238 3.17 -14.88 6.06
C PHE A 238 4.23 -15.81 5.45
N VAL A 239 4.26 -17.08 5.86
CA VAL A 239 5.14 -18.09 5.26
C VAL A 239 4.72 -18.41 3.82
N GLU A 240 3.42 -18.57 3.57
CA GLU A 240 2.85 -18.83 2.23
C GLU A 240 3.08 -17.67 1.27
N ASN A 241 2.90 -16.43 1.74
CA ASN A 241 3.04 -15.21 0.95
C ASN A 241 4.48 -14.65 0.97
N CYS A 242 5.47 -15.46 1.35
CA CYS A 242 6.86 -15.01 1.40
C CYS A 242 7.41 -14.71 0.00
N LEU A 243 8.31 -13.73 -0.12
CA LEU A 243 8.99 -13.39 -1.36
C LEU A 243 9.98 -14.48 -1.85
N TRP A 244 10.57 -15.27 -0.94
CA TRP A 244 11.64 -16.22 -1.29
C TRP A 244 11.27 -17.29 -2.32
N PRO A 245 10.11 -17.97 -2.24
CA PRO A 245 9.69 -18.92 -3.29
C PRO A 245 9.66 -18.30 -4.68
N HIS A 246 9.19 -17.05 -4.79
CA HIS A 246 9.16 -16.31 -6.04
C HIS A 246 10.56 -15.97 -6.57
N ILE A 247 11.45 -15.54 -5.68
CA ILE A 247 12.85 -15.24 -6.00
C ILE A 247 13.60 -16.48 -6.45
N ASN A 248 13.38 -17.62 -5.79
CA ASN A 248 14.01 -18.89 -6.16
C ASN A 248 13.57 -19.33 -7.56
N ASN A 249 12.28 -19.26 -7.87
CA ASN A 249 11.78 -19.59 -9.21
C ASN A 249 12.37 -18.67 -10.28
N LEU A 250 12.43 -17.36 -10.04
CA LEU A 250 13.04 -16.40 -10.98
C LEU A 250 14.54 -16.68 -11.15
N LYS A 251 15.24 -16.97 -10.05
CA LYS A 251 16.68 -17.31 -10.05
C LYS A 251 16.97 -18.57 -10.87
N GLU A 252 16.14 -19.60 -10.78
CA GLU A 252 16.31 -20.86 -11.55
C GLU A 252 16.24 -20.65 -13.06
N GLN A 253 15.51 -19.61 -13.51
CA GLN A 253 15.33 -19.29 -14.92
C GLN A 253 16.21 -18.13 -15.40
N SER A 254 17.01 -17.53 -14.52
CA SER A 254 17.86 -16.39 -14.84
C SER A 254 19.34 -16.78 -14.85
N SER A 255 20.18 -15.93 -15.44
CA SER A 255 21.63 -16.08 -15.38
C SER A 255 22.15 -16.13 -13.92
N PRO A 256 23.35 -16.69 -13.66
CA PRO A 256 23.94 -16.68 -12.32
C PRO A 256 24.06 -15.27 -11.71
N ARG A 257 24.38 -14.26 -12.54
CA ARG A 257 24.49 -12.86 -12.11
C ARG A 257 23.13 -12.28 -11.72
N ALA A 258 22.11 -12.43 -12.58
CA ALA A 258 20.75 -12.02 -12.26
C ALA A 258 20.20 -12.76 -11.03
N GLY A 259 20.50 -14.06 -10.91
CA GLY A 259 20.14 -14.87 -9.76
C GLY A 259 20.71 -14.35 -8.44
N GLN A 260 21.96 -13.88 -8.43
CA GLN A 260 22.57 -13.23 -7.26
C GLN A 260 21.92 -11.88 -6.95
N ALA A 261 21.68 -11.06 -7.97
CA ALA A 261 21.01 -9.77 -7.83
C ALA A 261 19.60 -9.91 -7.24
N LEU A 262 18.83 -10.91 -7.69
CA LEU A 262 17.51 -11.24 -7.14
C LEU A 262 17.56 -11.63 -5.65
N VAL A 263 18.59 -12.38 -5.24
CA VAL A 263 18.81 -12.73 -3.83
C VAL A 263 19.13 -11.50 -2.99
N GLN A 264 19.98 -10.59 -3.48
CA GLN A 264 20.25 -9.32 -2.78
C GLN A 264 19.01 -8.45 -2.66
N PHE A 265 18.19 -8.39 -3.72
CA PHE A 265 16.90 -7.71 -3.68
C PHE A 265 15.96 -8.30 -2.63
N ALA A 266 15.93 -9.63 -2.46
CA ALA A 266 15.12 -10.26 -1.42
C ALA A 266 15.54 -9.81 -0.01
N HIS A 267 16.85 -9.73 0.25
CA HIS A 267 17.38 -9.20 1.52
C HIS A 267 17.06 -7.71 1.72
N ALA A 268 17.25 -6.87 0.70
CA ALA A 268 16.90 -5.46 0.75
C ALA A 268 15.38 -5.25 0.96
N SER A 269 14.56 -6.09 0.33
CA SER A 269 13.10 -6.11 0.49
C SER A 269 12.71 -6.47 1.92
N PHE A 270 13.41 -7.38 2.58
CA PHE A 270 13.17 -7.67 4.00
C PHE A 270 13.43 -6.43 4.89
N ILE A 271 14.58 -5.77 4.70
CA ILE A 271 14.98 -4.57 5.49
C ILE A 271 13.98 -3.44 5.29
N SER A 272 13.50 -3.27 4.07
CA SER A 272 12.55 -2.22 3.67
C SER A 272 11.07 -2.59 3.89
N LYS A 273 10.80 -3.63 4.69
CA LYS A 273 9.45 -4.06 5.13
C LYS A 273 8.56 -4.57 4.00
N ARG A 274 9.15 -5.22 3.00
CA ARG A 274 8.49 -5.78 1.79
C ARG A 274 8.81 -7.27 1.59
N ALA A 275 8.93 -8.02 2.66
CA ALA A 275 9.22 -9.47 2.61
C ALA A 275 8.03 -10.33 2.14
N LEU A 276 6.83 -9.76 2.07
CA LEU A 276 5.60 -10.44 1.67
C LEU A 276 5.16 -10.01 0.27
N VAL A 277 4.57 -10.95 -0.45
CA VAL A 277 4.05 -10.79 -1.81
C VAL A 277 2.53 -10.87 -1.76
N TRP A 278 1.86 -9.88 -2.32
CA TRP A 278 0.40 -9.86 -2.39
C TRP A 278 -0.11 -10.70 -3.56
N PRO A 279 -1.37 -11.18 -3.54
CA PRO A 279 -1.91 -12.01 -4.64
C PRO A 279 -1.76 -11.36 -6.03
N ALA A 280 -1.99 -10.05 -6.13
CA ALA A 280 -1.79 -9.28 -7.36
C ALA A 280 -0.31 -9.25 -7.80
N GLN A 281 0.62 -9.15 -6.83
CA GLN A 281 2.05 -9.19 -7.10
C GLN A 281 2.49 -10.59 -7.55
N ALA A 282 2.03 -11.64 -6.86
CA ALA A 282 2.34 -13.03 -7.20
C ALA A 282 1.92 -13.37 -8.64
N ALA A 283 0.75 -12.89 -9.09
CA ALA A 283 0.29 -13.07 -10.45
C ALA A 283 1.19 -12.38 -11.49
N GLY A 284 1.65 -11.15 -11.21
CA GLY A 284 2.58 -10.44 -12.09
C GLY A 284 3.98 -11.05 -12.09
N ILE A 285 4.49 -11.49 -10.93
CA ILE A 285 5.75 -12.22 -10.82
C ILE A 285 5.70 -13.53 -11.60
N LYS A 286 4.57 -14.25 -11.59
CA LYS A 286 4.40 -15.45 -12.40
C LYS A 286 4.56 -15.16 -13.90
N ARG A 287 4.17 -13.98 -14.39
CA ARG A 287 4.40 -13.59 -15.79
C ARG A 287 5.85 -13.28 -16.10
N LEU A 288 6.61 -12.75 -15.15
CA LEU A 288 8.07 -12.55 -15.32
C LEU A 288 8.81 -13.85 -15.61
N LEU A 289 8.34 -14.99 -15.08
CA LEU A 289 8.91 -16.33 -15.34
C LEU A 289 8.77 -16.77 -16.81
N HIS A 290 7.76 -16.27 -17.53
CA HIS A 290 7.52 -16.69 -18.91
C HIS A 290 8.33 -15.87 -19.93
N GLU A 291 9.15 -14.92 -19.49
CA GLU A 291 9.99 -14.06 -20.33
C GLU A 291 9.25 -13.27 -21.42
N GLU A 292 7.94 -13.14 -21.28
CA GLU A 292 7.03 -12.56 -22.27
C GLU A 292 6.65 -11.12 -21.92
N SER A 293 6.24 -10.34 -22.93
CA SER A 293 5.68 -9.01 -22.71
C SER A 293 4.25 -9.12 -22.17
N PHE A 294 3.92 -8.34 -21.15
CA PHE A 294 2.60 -8.41 -20.53
C PHE A 294 2.12 -7.07 -19.97
N VAL A 295 0.80 -7.00 -19.78
CA VAL A 295 0.12 -5.86 -19.17
C VAL A 295 -0.43 -6.26 -17.81
N LEU A 296 -0.06 -5.49 -16.79
CA LEU A 296 -0.52 -5.63 -15.41
C LEU A 296 -1.52 -4.51 -15.07
N CYS A 297 -2.78 -4.89 -14.91
CA CYS A 297 -3.87 -4.01 -14.54
C CYS A 297 -4.29 -4.25 -13.08
N THR A 298 -3.73 -3.49 -12.15
CA THR A 298 -4.03 -3.64 -10.72
C THR A 298 -4.28 -2.28 -10.05
N PRO A 299 -5.11 -2.20 -8.99
CA PRO A 299 -5.38 -0.96 -8.27
C PRO A 299 -4.11 -0.23 -7.84
N THR A 300 -4.16 1.09 -7.67
CA THR A 300 -3.07 1.82 -7.04
C THR A 300 -2.81 1.28 -5.64
N GLY A 301 -1.52 1.22 -5.26
CA GLY A 301 -1.08 0.65 -3.99
C GLY A 301 -0.91 -0.86 -3.99
N SER A 302 -1.27 -1.61 -5.04
CA SER A 302 -1.13 -3.08 -5.14
C SER A 302 0.31 -3.61 -5.25
N GLY A 303 1.31 -2.72 -5.27
CA GLY A 303 2.73 -3.09 -5.37
C GLY A 303 3.26 -3.32 -6.78
N LYS A 304 2.69 -2.62 -7.79
CA LYS A 304 3.15 -2.63 -9.20
C LYS A 304 4.66 -2.39 -9.35
N THR A 305 5.20 -1.45 -8.57
CA THR A 305 6.62 -1.09 -8.59
C THR A 305 7.53 -2.27 -8.26
N THR A 306 7.16 -3.15 -7.32
CA THR A 306 7.97 -4.35 -6.99
C THR A 306 8.08 -5.30 -8.18
N ILE A 307 7.00 -5.50 -8.95
CA ILE A 307 7.03 -6.32 -10.16
C ILE A 307 7.95 -5.66 -11.20
N ALA A 308 7.83 -4.35 -11.37
CA ALA A 308 8.71 -3.59 -12.27
C ALA A 308 10.19 -3.73 -11.88
N THR A 309 10.52 -3.58 -10.59
CA THR A 309 11.89 -3.72 -10.09
C THR A 309 12.44 -5.13 -10.29
N LEU A 310 11.64 -6.18 -10.10
CA LEU A 310 12.07 -7.56 -10.38
C LEU A 310 12.37 -7.75 -11.87
N GLY A 311 11.52 -7.23 -12.75
CA GLY A 311 11.77 -7.22 -14.19
C GLY A 311 13.04 -6.44 -14.56
N VAL A 312 13.25 -5.26 -13.95
CA VAL A 312 14.45 -4.43 -14.11
C VAL A 312 15.70 -5.24 -13.74
N ILE A 313 15.70 -5.93 -12.60
CA ILE A 313 16.83 -6.76 -12.16
C ILE A 313 17.11 -7.87 -13.17
N GLN A 314 16.08 -8.58 -13.65
CA GLN A 314 16.26 -9.61 -14.67
C GLN A 314 16.83 -9.04 -15.97
N GLY A 315 16.34 -7.87 -16.42
CA GLY A 315 16.79 -7.23 -17.65
C GLY A 315 18.21 -6.67 -17.58
N LEU A 316 18.58 -6.03 -16.46
CA LEU A 316 19.90 -5.41 -16.27
C LEU A 316 21.04 -6.44 -16.13
N PHE A 317 20.73 -7.59 -15.53
CA PHE A 317 21.73 -8.60 -15.17
C PHE A 317 21.59 -9.89 -15.98
N ALA A 318 20.74 -9.90 -17.01
CA ALA A 318 20.71 -10.97 -18.01
C ALA A 318 22.10 -11.13 -18.65
N ASP A 319 22.40 -12.35 -19.08
CA ASP A 319 23.62 -12.57 -19.87
C ASP A 319 23.49 -11.84 -21.22
N GLY A 320 24.60 -11.30 -21.71
CA GLY A 320 24.60 -10.55 -22.96
C GLY A 320 24.19 -11.41 -24.15
N GLY A 321 23.52 -10.80 -25.12
CA GLY A 321 23.33 -11.43 -26.43
C GLY A 321 24.65 -11.55 -27.17
N ILE A 322 24.83 -12.64 -27.91
CA ILE A 322 25.87 -12.73 -28.94
C ILE A 322 25.32 -11.98 -30.15
N ASP A 323 26.06 -11.00 -30.65
CA ASP A 323 25.72 -10.37 -31.92
C ASP A 323 26.14 -11.32 -33.06
N ASP A 324 25.16 -11.97 -33.69
CA ASP A 324 25.39 -12.97 -34.75
C ASP A 324 26.12 -12.39 -35.98
N LEU A 325 26.14 -11.06 -36.15
CA LEU A 325 26.80 -10.38 -37.27
C LEU A 325 28.29 -10.11 -37.02
N ILE A 326 28.70 -9.96 -35.76
CA ILE A 326 30.04 -9.47 -35.38
C ILE A 326 30.79 -10.51 -34.51
N GLY A 327 30.08 -11.47 -33.92
CA GLY A 327 30.64 -12.49 -33.03
C GLY A 327 31.10 -11.95 -31.66
N GLU A 328 30.75 -10.70 -31.33
CA GLU A 328 31.05 -10.05 -30.05
C GLU A 328 29.82 -10.04 -29.12
N VAL A 329 30.08 -10.13 -27.81
CA VAL A 329 29.05 -10.00 -26.77
C VAL A 329 28.74 -8.52 -26.60
N THR A 330 27.56 -8.07 -27.00
CA THR A 330 27.15 -6.67 -26.82
C THR A 330 26.57 -6.47 -25.42
N ALA A 331 26.96 -5.37 -24.76
CA ALA A 331 26.47 -5.03 -23.42
C ALA A 331 24.97 -4.72 -23.43
N SER A 332 24.24 -5.74 -23.00
CA SER A 332 22.80 -5.91 -23.11
C SER A 332 22.15 -5.67 -21.75
N ASN A 333 22.27 -4.46 -21.24
CA ASN A 333 22.02 -4.15 -19.83
C ASN A 333 21.37 -2.78 -19.61
N LEU A 334 20.54 -2.35 -20.56
CA LEU A 334 19.80 -1.10 -20.47
C LEU A 334 18.30 -1.36 -20.24
N VAL A 335 17.70 -0.60 -19.33
CA VAL A 335 16.25 -0.60 -19.10
C VAL A 335 15.69 0.79 -19.37
N LEU A 336 14.62 0.86 -20.15
CA LEU A 336 13.88 2.09 -20.40
C LEU A 336 12.61 2.09 -19.53
N TYR A 337 12.48 3.08 -18.63
CA TYR A 337 11.31 3.23 -17.77
C TYR A 337 10.54 4.48 -18.16
N LEU A 338 9.34 4.28 -18.71
CA LEU A 338 8.48 5.31 -19.28
C LEU A 338 7.41 5.72 -18.29
N VAL A 339 7.28 7.02 -18.04
CA VAL A 339 6.28 7.58 -17.13
C VAL A 339 5.48 8.73 -17.76
N PRO A 340 4.28 9.03 -17.27
CA PRO A 340 3.47 10.13 -17.78
C PRO A 340 3.87 11.53 -17.33
N SER A 341 4.66 11.67 -16.25
CA SER A 341 4.95 12.98 -15.66
C SER A 341 6.34 13.06 -15.03
N ARG A 342 6.87 14.28 -14.93
CA ARG A 342 8.15 14.59 -14.26
C ARG A 342 8.14 14.22 -12.77
N ALA A 343 7.02 14.45 -12.09
CA ALA A 343 6.89 14.16 -10.67
C ALA A 343 7.00 12.65 -10.41
N LEU A 344 6.31 11.85 -11.24
CA LEU A 344 6.39 10.41 -11.17
C LEU A 344 7.78 9.89 -11.59
N ALA A 345 8.44 10.55 -12.55
CA ALA A 345 9.81 10.21 -12.94
C ALA A 345 10.78 10.33 -11.76
N ALA A 346 10.73 11.44 -11.01
CA ALA A 346 11.56 11.66 -9.84
C ALA A 346 11.26 10.65 -8.72
N GLU A 347 9.98 10.30 -8.52
CA GLU A 347 9.57 9.27 -7.56
C GLU A 347 10.15 7.89 -7.91
N VAL A 348 10.04 7.49 -9.18
CA VAL A 348 10.58 6.21 -9.67
C VAL A 348 12.10 6.19 -9.61
N GLU A 349 12.77 7.29 -9.96
CA GLU A 349 14.23 7.43 -9.89
C GLU A 349 14.74 7.24 -8.46
N GLN A 350 14.14 7.97 -7.50
CA GLN A 350 14.48 7.83 -6.09
C GLN A 350 14.24 6.39 -5.62
N ARG A 351 13.10 5.80 -6.03
CA ARG A 351 12.72 4.47 -5.58
C ARG A 351 13.66 3.38 -6.11
N LEU A 352 13.95 3.39 -7.41
CA LEU A 352 14.86 2.42 -8.04
C LEU A 352 16.29 2.60 -7.52
N SER A 353 16.74 3.83 -7.28
CA SER A 353 18.06 4.09 -6.70
C SER A 353 18.22 3.45 -5.32
N ILE A 354 17.19 3.53 -4.47
CA ILE A 354 17.17 2.89 -3.15
C ILE A 354 17.09 1.37 -3.29
N ASP A 355 16.18 0.87 -4.13
CA ASP A 355 15.91 -0.56 -4.24
C ASP A 355 17.08 -1.32 -4.88
N LEU A 356 17.88 -0.67 -5.74
CA LEU A 356 19.04 -1.26 -6.43
C LEU A 356 20.37 -1.01 -5.72
N MET A 357 20.36 -0.27 -4.61
CA MET A 357 21.56 0.01 -3.82
C MET A 357 22.15 -1.29 -3.25
N GLY A 358 23.41 -1.59 -3.61
CA GLY A 358 24.11 -2.77 -3.12
C GLY A 358 23.64 -4.10 -3.70
N ILE A 359 22.87 -4.08 -4.80
CA ILE A 359 22.43 -5.31 -5.49
C ILE A 359 23.57 -5.99 -6.26
N ASP A 360 24.50 -5.22 -6.82
CA ASP A 360 25.66 -5.71 -7.56
C ASP A 360 26.94 -4.99 -7.08
N ALA A 361 28.10 -5.56 -7.40
CA ALA A 361 29.40 -4.98 -7.06
C ALA A 361 29.63 -3.64 -7.79
N LYS A 362 29.12 -3.53 -9.03
CA LYS A 362 29.09 -2.26 -9.77
C LYS A 362 27.79 -1.52 -9.48
N PRO A 363 27.83 -0.18 -9.29
CA PRO A 363 26.62 0.60 -9.10
C PRO A 363 25.77 0.58 -10.38
N VAL A 364 24.46 0.43 -10.21
CA VAL A 364 23.50 0.63 -11.31
C VAL A 364 23.32 2.13 -11.51
N ILE A 365 23.47 2.60 -12.75
CA ILE A 365 23.26 3.99 -13.12
C ILE A 365 21.75 4.21 -13.28
N VAL A 366 21.13 4.99 -12.40
CA VAL A 366 19.72 5.40 -12.52
C VAL A 366 19.70 6.87 -12.92
N THR A 367 19.07 7.20 -14.05
CA THR A 367 19.13 8.56 -14.62
C THR A 367 17.78 8.98 -15.19
N GLY A 368 17.35 10.17 -14.77
CA GLY A 368 16.14 10.84 -15.23
C GLY A 368 16.32 11.79 -16.42
N LEU A 369 15.74 11.45 -17.57
CA LEU A 369 15.56 12.36 -18.72
C LEU A 369 14.17 12.97 -18.74
N TYR A 370 13.88 13.76 -17.72
CA TYR A 370 12.63 14.47 -17.61
C TYR A 370 12.82 15.98 -17.41
N GLY A 371 14.04 16.51 -17.20
CA GLY A 371 14.41 17.93 -17.04
C GLY A 371 15.00 18.63 -18.29
N GLY A 372 15.01 19.97 -18.36
CA GLY A 372 15.87 20.79 -19.24
C GLY A 372 15.91 20.55 -20.78
N ILE A 373 16.87 21.23 -21.42
CA ILE A 373 17.45 20.89 -22.75
C ILE A 373 18.59 19.88 -22.57
N ASP A 374 19.02 19.66 -21.33
CA ASP A 374 20.10 18.75 -20.97
C ASP A 374 19.67 17.32 -21.22
N TRP A 375 20.28 16.72 -22.23
CA TRP A 375 20.15 15.30 -22.56
C TRP A 375 21.00 14.41 -21.64
N GLY A 376 21.55 14.96 -20.54
CA GLY A 376 22.51 14.27 -19.68
C GLY A 376 23.74 13.78 -20.46
N PRO A 377 24.65 12.99 -19.86
CA PRO A 377 25.81 12.46 -20.57
C PRO A 377 25.34 11.35 -21.52
N THR A 378 24.80 11.74 -22.68
CA THR A 378 24.32 10.83 -23.73
C THR A 378 25.38 9.80 -24.13
N ASP A 379 26.66 10.15 -23.94
CA ASP A 379 27.80 9.28 -24.18
C ASP A 379 28.03 8.23 -23.09
N ALA A 380 27.75 8.51 -21.81
CA ALA A 380 28.19 7.63 -20.71
C ALA A 380 27.48 6.27 -20.72
N TRP A 381 26.16 6.25 -20.82
CA TRP A 381 25.36 5.00 -20.92
C TRP A 381 25.22 4.43 -22.33
N VAL A 382 25.61 5.14 -23.39
CA VAL A 382 25.65 4.60 -24.76
C VAL A 382 26.98 3.91 -24.99
N GLN A 383 28.07 4.47 -24.42
CA GLN A 383 29.45 3.99 -24.60
C GLN A 383 29.99 3.11 -23.46
N HIS A 384 29.41 3.14 -22.25
CA HIS A 384 29.83 2.23 -21.16
C HIS A 384 28.90 1.03 -21.01
N ASP A 385 29.51 -0.12 -20.76
CA ASP A 385 28.87 -1.41 -20.51
C ASP A 385 28.32 -1.56 -19.08
N ASP A 386 28.14 -0.46 -18.35
CA ASP A 386 27.58 -0.50 -16.99
C ASP A 386 26.05 -0.60 -17.02
N PRO A 387 25.42 -1.35 -16.09
CA PRO A 387 23.97 -1.49 -16.05
C PRO A 387 23.30 -0.13 -15.82
N ALA A 388 22.36 0.23 -16.69
CA ALA A 388 21.75 1.55 -16.67
C ALA A 388 20.23 1.52 -16.82
N ILE A 389 19.57 2.47 -16.15
CA ILE A 389 18.12 2.70 -16.22
C ILE A 389 17.87 4.12 -16.69
N VAL A 390 17.15 4.23 -17.79
CA VAL A 390 16.72 5.49 -18.39
C VAL A 390 15.28 5.77 -18.02
N ILE A 391 15.04 6.78 -17.18
CA ILE A 391 13.69 7.16 -16.78
C ILE A 391 13.27 8.41 -17.55
N CYS A 392 12.23 8.33 -18.37
CA CYS A 392 11.82 9.46 -19.20
C CYS A 392 10.30 9.57 -19.34
N THR A 393 9.83 10.77 -19.66
CA THR A 393 8.42 10.95 -20.02
C THR A 393 8.15 10.37 -21.40
N PHE A 394 6.89 10.02 -21.71
CA PHE A 394 6.51 9.51 -23.04
C PHE A 394 7.02 10.40 -24.18
N GLU A 395 6.91 11.72 -24.04
CA GLU A 395 7.36 12.67 -25.06
C GLU A 395 8.89 12.70 -25.20
N LYS A 396 9.62 12.60 -24.09
CA LYS A 396 11.09 12.56 -24.10
C LYS A 396 11.62 11.24 -24.65
N ALA A 397 10.97 10.12 -24.35
CA ALA A 397 11.28 8.82 -24.92
C ALA A 397 11.10 8.82 -26.44
N ASP A 398 9.99 9.40 -26.91
CA ASP A 398 9.70 9.48 -28.34
C ASP A 398 10.72 10.36 -29.10
N ALA A 399 11.17 11.44 -28.48
CA ALA A 399 12.25 12.26 -29.03
C ALA A 399 13.61 11.51 -29.02
N LEU A 400 13.90 10.78 -27.95
CA LEU A 400 15.14 10.02 -27.78
C LEU A 400 15.27 8.90 -28.81
N ILE A 401 14.22 8.11 -29.00
CA ILE A 401 14.20 7.02 -30.00
C ILE A 401 14.38 7.59 -31.41
N ARG A 402 13.79 8.74 -31.72
CA ARG A 402 13.97 9.42 -33.01
C ARG A 402 15.39 9.96 -33.21
N TYR A 403 16.05 10.41 -32.15
CA TYR A 403 17.37 11.04 -32.21
C TYR A 403 18.51 10.02 -32.19
N LEU A 404 18.48 9.06 -31.26
CA LEU A 404 19.54 8.05 -31.08
C LEU A 404 19.37 6.83 -32.00
N GLY A 405 18.16 6.61 -32.53
CA GLY A 405 17.88 5.53 -33.47
C GLY A 405 17.97 4.13 -32.87
N ILE A 406 18.12 3.13 -33.77
CA ILE A 406 18.08 1.68 -33.45
C ILE A 406 19.26 1.24 -32.58
N LEU A 407 20.45 1.85 -32.73
CA LEU A 407 21.66 1.50 -31.98
C LEU A 407 21.49 1.64 -30.46
N PHE A 408 20.66 2.58 -30.01
CA PHE A 408 20.30 2.71 -28.60
C PHE A 408 19.41 1.55 -28.13
N LEU A 409 18.49 1.10 -28.98
CA LEU A 409 17.55 0.04 -28.66
C LEU A 409 18.21 -1.34 -28.64
N ASP A 410 19.35 -1.54 -29.29
CA ASP A 410 20.08 -2.83 -29.29
C ASP A 410 20.56 -3.24 -27.90
N ARG A 411 20.82 -2.25 -27.03
CA ARG A 411 21.21 -2.47 -25.63
C ARG A 411 20.03 -2.67 -24.68
N VAL A 412 18.83 -2.27 -25.10
CA VAL A 412 17.63 -2.33 -24.27
C VAL A 412 17.21 -3.79 -24.10
N ARG A 413 16.97 -4.21 -22.86
CA ARG A 413 16.41 -5.55 -22.55
C ARG A 413 15.03 -5.51 -21.97
N LEU A 414 14.64 -4.38 -21.40
CA LEU A 414 13.30 -4.18 -20.86
C LEU A 414 12.84 -2.74 -21.09
N VAL A 415 11.59 -2.60 -21.48
CA VAL A 415 10.83 -1.35 -21.46
C VAL A 415 9.70 -1.49 -20.45
N VAL A 416 9.68 -0.63 -19.44
CA VAL A 416 8.55 -0.53 -18.51
C VAL A 416 7.70 0.67 -18.93
N ILE A 417 6.40 0.48 -19.10
CA ILE A 417 5.45 1.56 -19.41
C ILE A 417 4.54 1.74 -18.20
N ASP A 418 4.78 2.79 -17.41
CA ASP A 418 3.93 3.10 -16.25
C ASP A 418 2.72 3.95 -16.62
N GLU A 419 1.62 3.73 -15.92
CA GLU A 419 0.31 4.32 -16.21
C GLU A 419 -0.16 4.20 -17.68
N ALA A 420 -0.02 3.01 -18.26
CA ALA A 420 -0.40 2.70 -19.65
C ALA A 420 -1.87 3.01 -20.00
N HIS A 421 -2.77 3.07 -19.01
CA HIS A 421 -4.18 3.45 -19.23
C HIS A 421 -4.37 4.84 -19.85
N MET A 422 -3.36 5.71 -19.80
CA MET A 422 -3.41 7.03 -20.44
C MET A 422 -3.62 6.98 -21.96
N VAL A 423 -3.42 5.81 -22.59
CA VAL A 423 -3.79 5.59 -24.00
C VAL A 423 -5.28 5.83 -24.26
N ASN A 424 -6.14 5.53 -23.28
CA ASN A 424 -7.59 5.48 -23.44
C ASN A 424 -8.33 6.60 -22.68
N GLU A 425 -7.67 7.74 -22.43
CA GLU A 425 -8.36 8.89 -21.83
C GLU A 425 -9.52 9.35 -22.75
N SER A 426 -10.74 9.04 -22.30
CA SER A 426 -11.99 9.05 -23.06
C SER A 426 -12.30 10.32 -23.86
N HIS A 427 -13.04 10.14 -24.96
CA HIS A 427 -13.62 11.19 -25.80
C HIS A 427 -14.51 12.22 -25.07
N GLU A 428 -14.95 11.99 -23.83
CA GLU A 428 -15.71 12.97 -23.04
C GLU A 428 -14.82 14.05 -22.41
N LEU A 429 -13.62 13.69 -21.94
CA LEU A 429 -12.56 14.63 -21.49
C LEU A 429 -11.98 15.45 -22.66
N PHE A 430 -12.10 14.91 -23.88
CA PHE A 430 -11.72 15.52 -25.16
C PHE A 430 -12.42 16.86 -25.43
N SER A 431 -13.63 17.06 -24.87
CA SER A 431 -14.41 18.29 -25.08
C SER A 431 -14.00 19.46 -24.16
N ARG A 432 -13.21 19.20 -23.11
CA ARG A 432 -12.91 20.19 -22.05
C ARG A 432 -11.44 20.60 -21.93
N THR A 433 -10.51 19.92 -22.61
CA THR A 433 -9.06 20.16 -22.43
C THR A 433 -8.28 19.92 -23.72
N LYS A 434 -7.75 20.98 -24.35
CA LYS A 434 -6.95 20.90 -25.59
C LYS A 434 -5.61 20.15 -25.47
N ASN A 435 -5.13 19.88 -24.25
CA ASN A 435 -3.81 19.25 -24.00
C ASN A 435 -3.88 17.73 -23.76
N VAL A 436 -5.07 17.15 -23.62
CA VAL A 436 -5.22 15.71 -23.36
C VAL A 436 -5.04 14.89 -24.65
N SER A 437 -5.50 15.42 -25.78
CA SER A 437 -5.41 14.75 -27.09
C SER A 437 -3.99 14.54 -27.59
N SER A 438 -3.02 15.35 -27.16
CA SER A 438 -1.63 15.13 -27.54
C SER A 438 -1.07 13.90 -26.85
N ARG A 439 -1.34 13.69 -25.56
CA ARG A 439 -0.64 12.65 -24.77
C ARG A 439 -1.01 11.23 -25.17
N SER A 440 -2.31 10.95 -25.36
CA SER A 440 -2.75 9.63 -25.83
C SER A 440 -2.17 9.29 -27.20
N LEU A 441 -2.18 10.25 -28.13
CA LEU A 441 -1.60 10.09 -29.47
C LEU A 441 -0.07 9.87 -29.42
N HIS A 442 0.66 10.59 -28.57
CA HIS A 442 2.10 10.37 -28.41
C HIS A 442 2.40 8.97 -27.87
N LEU A 443 1.59 8.47 -26.93
CA LEU A 443 1.77 7.13 -26.38
C LEU A 443 1.42 6.03 -27.40
N GLU A 444 0.39 6.22 -28.23
CA GLU A 444 0.11 5.32 -29.36
C GLU A 444 1.27 5.29 -30.37
N GLN A 445 1.77 6.46 -30.78
CA GLN A 445 2.91 6.57 -31.70
C GLN A 445 4.18 5.93 -31.13
N LEU A 446 4.47 6.19 -29.85
CA LEU A 446 5.59 5.59 -29.14
C LEU A 446 5.43 4.07 -29.05
N GLY A 447 4.24 3.59 -28.69
CA GLY A 447 3.95 2.15 -28.60
C GLY A 447 4.16 1.43 -29.93
N MET A 448 3.71 2.01 -31.06
CA MET A 448 3.96 1.43 -32.39
C MET A 448 5.45 1.35 -32.73
N ARG A 449 6.23 2.38 -32.39
CA ARG A 449 7.69 2.36 -32.60
C ARG A 449 8.39 1.31 -31.75
N LEU A 450 7.97 1.18 -30.49
CA LEU A 450 8.52 0.19 -29.57
C LEU A 450 8.19 -1.23 -30.03
N LEU A 451 6.96 -1.50 -30.47
CA LEU A 451 6.59 -2.82 -30.99
C LEU A 451 7.39 -3.18 -32.25
N GLN A 452 7.56 -2.23 -33.17
CA GLN A 452 8.38 -2.45 -34.36
C GLN A 452 9.84 -2.73 -34.00
N ALA A 453 10.40 -2.03 -33.02
CA ALA A 453 11.77 -2.26 -32.57
C ALA A 453 11.92 -3.55 -31.77
N GLN A 454 10.89 -3.97 -31.03
CA GLN A 454 10.88 -5.21 -30.27
C GLN A 454 11.09 -6.44 -31.17
N ASP A 455 10.48 -6.45 -32.36
CA ASP A 455 10.64 -7.53 -33.35
C ASP A 455 12.11 -7.70 -33.81
N HIS A 456 12.88 -6.62 -33.79
CA HIS A 456 14.29 -6.62 -34.22
C HIS A 456 15.27 -6.83 -33.05
N ASN A 457 14.94 -6.32 -31.87
CA ASN A 457 15.91 -6.18 -30.77
C ASN A 457 15.60 -7.11 -29.57
N HIS A 458 14.48 -7.85 -29.62
CA HIS A 458 14.09 -8.86 -28.64
C HIS A 458 14.06 -8.38 -27.17
N PHE A 459 13.74 -7.10 -26.93
CA PHE A 459 13.50 -6.59 -25.58
C PHE A 459 12.09 -6.90 -25.10
N LYS A 460 11.89 -6.94 -23.79
CA LYS A 460 10.58 -7.21 -23.17
C LYS A 460 9.83 -5.91 -22.89
N ILE A 461 8.50 -5.94 -22.90
CA ILE A 461 7.65 -4.81 -22.50
C ILE A 461 6.81 -5.21 -21.29
N ILE A 462 6.91 -4.45 -20.21
CA ILE A 462 6.02 -4.55 -19.04
C ILE A 462 5.18 -3.29 -18.97
N ALA A 463 3.88 -3.39 -19.28
CA ALA A 463 2.98 -2.25 -19.13
C ALA A 463 2.24 -2.33 -17.79
N LEU A 464 2.32 -1.27 -16.99
CA LEU A 464 1.70 -1.14 -15.68
C LEU A 464 0.52 -0.17 -15.79
N SER A 465 -0.61 -0.55 -15.23
CA SER A 465 -1.82 0.26 -15.30
C SER A 465 -2.62 0.19 -14.00
N ALA A 466 -3.14 1.33 -13.56
CA ALA A 466 -4.31 1.36 -12.69
C ALA A 466 -5.51 0.64 -13.36
N VAL A 467 -6.51 0.23 -12.57
CA VAL A 467 -7.66 -0.55 -13.09
C VAL A 467 -8.40 0.24 -14.17
N ALA A 468 -8.15 -0.13 -15.43
CA ALA A 468 -8.86 0.31 -16.61
C ALA A 468 -9.66 -0.87 -17.16
N ALA A 469 -10.69 -1.31 -16.44
CA ALA A 469 -11.38 -2.57 -16.67
C ALA A 469 -11.85 -2.77 -18.13
N GLN A 470 -12.21 -1.69 -18.83
CA GLN A 470 -12.65 -1.75 -20.22
C GLN A 470 -11.50 -1.77 -21.25
N ALA A 471 -10.36 -1.15 -20.94
CA ALA A 471 -9.22 -1.04 -21.85
C ALA A 471 -8.20 -2.17 -21.71
N ALA A 472 -8.18 -2.85 -20.56
CA ALA A 472 -7.16 -3.84 -20.22
C ALA A 472 -6.99 -4.96 -21.28
N PRO A 473 -8.04 -5.57 -21.85
CA PRO A 473 -7.88 -6.60 -22.88
C PRO A 473 -7.37 -6.05 -24.22
N ALA A 474 -7.69 -4.80 -24.55
CA ALA A 474 -7.16 -4.16 -25.75
C ALA A 474 -5.67 -3.84 -25.59
N MET A 475 -5.29 -3.28 -24.44
CA MET A 475 -3.88 -3.01 -24.12
C MET A 475 -3.04 -4.29 -24.08
N ALA A 476 -3.56 -5.37 -23.50
CA ALA A 476 -2.84 -6.65 -23.46
C ALA A 476 -2.57 -7.21 -24.85
N ARG A 477 -3.55 -7.15 -25.76
CA ARG A 477 -3.38 -7.58 -27.15
C ARG A 477 -2.47 -6.66 -27.97
N TRP A 478 -2.37 -5.39 -27.56
CA TRP A 478 -1.50 -4.41 -28.22
C TRP A 478 -0.03 -4.52 -27.77
N LEU A 479 0.22 -4.56 -26.45
CA LEU A 479 1.57 -4.50 -25.87
C LEU A 479 2.10 -5.86 -25.37
N GLY A 480 1.28 -6.90 -25.37
CA GLY A 480 1.65 -8.24 -24.93
C GLY A 480 2.12 -9.14 -26.07
N SER A 481 2.49 -10.37 -25.74
CA SER A 481 3.12 -11.35 -26.65
C SER A 481 2.23 -11.93 -27.76
N GLY A 482 1.09 -11.31 -28.09
CA GLY A 482 0.27 -11.74 -29.21
C GLY A 482 -1.22 -11.38 -29.15
N PRO A 483 -1.99 -11.76 -30.18
CA PRO A 483 -3.40 -11.37 -30.33
C PRO A 483 -4.34 -12.00 -29.29
N ASN A 484 -3.88 -13.04 -28.59
CA ASN A 484 -4.61 -13.72 -27.50
C ASN A 484 -4.05 -13.34 -26.11
N ALA A 485 -3.17 -12.33 -26.02
CA ALA A 485 -2.60 -11.92 -24.75
C ALA A 485 -3.69 -11.38 -23.82
N GLU A 486 -3.73 -11.93 -22.60
CA GLU A 486 -4.66 -11.52 -21.55
C GLU A 486 -3.95 -10.65 -20.50
N PRO A 487 -4.61 -9.59 -20.02
CA PRO A 487 -4.05 -8.76 -18.96
C PRO A 487 -4.03 -9.51 -17.64
N VAL A 488 -2.98 -9.33 -16.85
CA VAL A 488 -2.99 -9.74 -15.45
C VAL A 488 -3.84 -8.75 -14.68
N THR A 489 -5.03 -9.16 -14.26
CA THR A 489 -5.97 -8.31 -13.51
C THR A 489 -6.10 -8.77 -12.07
N SER A 490 -6.34 -7.81 -11.17
CA SER A 490 -6.74 -8.11 -9.80
C SER A 490 -7.71 -7.05 -9.31
N ASN A 491 -8.84 -7.46 -8.75
CA ASN A 491 -9.81 -6.57 -8.12
C ASN A 491 -9.53 -6.37 -6.62
N HIS A 492 -8.46 -6.97 -6.11
CA HIS A 492 -8.13 -6.92 -4.70
C HIS A 492 -7.59 -5.54 -4.30
N ARG A 493 -8.30 -4.86 -3.39
CA ARG A 493 -7.90 -3.58 -2.81
C ARG A 493 -7.73 -3.74 -1.29
N SER A 494 -6.52 -3.49 -0.80
CA SER A 494 -6.19 -3.60 0.62
C SER A 494 -6.46 -2.30 1.41
N THR A 495 -7.14 -1.31 0.83
CA THR A 495 -7.42 -0.01 1.46
C THR A 495 -8.91 0.31 1.40
N ARG A 496 -9.45 0.91 2.47
CA ARG A 496 -10.83 1.41 2.54
C ARG A 496 -10.96 2.71 1.76
N GLN A 497 -11.99 2.79 0.92
CA GLN A 497 -12.38 4.03 0.25
C GLN A 497 -13.68 4.55 0.86
N MET A 498 -13.65 5.82 1.30
CA MET A 498 -14.84 6.53 1.73
C MET A 498 -15.13 7.65 0.75
N ILE A 499 -16.38 7.75 0.30
CA ILE A 499 -16.83 8.84 -0.57
C ILE A 499 -17.96 9.56 0.15
N GLY A 500 -17.86 10.88 0.24
CA GLY A 500 -18.80 11.71 0.96
C GLY A 500 -18.76 13.15 0.52
N LYS A 501 -19.49 13.99 1.25
CA LYS A 501 -19.52 15.44 1.07
C LYS A 501 -19.15 16.11 2.38
N LEU A 502 -18.38 17.18 2.27
CA LEU A 502 -18.18 18.16 3.33
C LEU A 502 -19.03 19.37 2.98
N GLU A 503 -20.02 19.67 3.81
CA GLU A 503 -20.96 20.78 3.62
C GLU A 503 -20.60 21.90 4.60
N VAL A 504 -20.68 23.16 4.13
CA VAL A 504 -20.47 24.35 4.95
C VAL A 504 -21.75 25.21 4.93
N SER A 505 -22.21 25.63 6.11
CA SER A 505 -23.35 26.54 6.25
C SER A 505 -22.95 27.98 5.92
N THR A 506 -23.93 28.85 5.72
CA THR A 506 -23.71 30.30 5.58
C THR A 506 -23.04 30.93 6.81
N THR A 507 -23.17 30.28 7.98
CA THR A 507 -22.54 30.66 9.25
C THR A 507 -21.15 30.06 9.45
N GLY A 508 -20.56 29.42 8.44
CA GLY A 508 -19.21 28.84 8.49
C GLY A 508 -19.11 27.53 9.26
N LYS A 509 -20.23 26.87 9.62
CA LYS A 509 -20.24 25.57 10.30
C LYS A 509 -20.14 24.44 9.29
N PHE A 510 -19.32 23.45 9.60
CA PHE A 510 -19.09 22.30 8.72
C PHE A 510 -19.90 21.07 9.13
N SER A 511 -20.17 20.19 8.18
CA SER A 511 -20.67 18.85 8.47
C SER A 511 -20.18 17.85 7.43
N ILE A 512 -19.87 16.61 7.86
CA ILE A 512 -19.40 15.54 6.97
C ILE A 512 -20.51 14.51 6.81
N ARG A 513 -20.82 14.15 5.57
CA ARG A 513 -21.77 13.10 5.19
C ARG A 513 -21.10 12.07 4.31
N TYR A 514 -20.96 10.84 4.78
CA TYR A 514 -20.44 9.76 3.94
C TYR A 514 -21.58 9.09 3.19
N ALA A 515 -21.41 8.96 1.87
CA ALA A 515 -22.40 8.37 0.97
C ALA A 515 -22.05 6.92 0.62
N LEU A 516 -20.76 6.64 0.37
CA LEU A 516 -20.28 5.31 -0.02
C LEU A 516 -19.10 4.87 0.86
N MET A 517 -19.05 3.57 1.17
CA MET A 517 -17.85 2.87 1.65
C MET A 517 -17.55 1.72 0.70
N ASP A 518 -16.35 1.70 0.12
CA ASP A 518 -15.90 0.70 -0.85
C ASP A 518 -16.90 0.49 -2.01
N GLY A 519 -17.50 1.59 -2.48
CA GLY A 519 -18.50 1.60 -3.56
C GLY A 519 -19.93 1.28 -3.12
N GLN A 520 -20.15 0.91 -1.85
CA GLN A 520 -21.46 0.50 -1.33
C GLN A 520 -22.15 1.65 -0.59
N LYS A 521 -23.46 1.80 -0.79
CA LYS A 521 -24.27 2.90 -0.22
C LYS A 521 -24.41 2.77 1.30
N LEU A 522 -24.18 3.86 2.01
CA LEU A 522 -24.35 3.97 3.46
C LEU A 522 -25.70 4.58 3.89
N VAL A 523 -26.63 4.77 2.95
CA VAL A 523 -27.92 5.41 3.20
C VAL A 523 -28.98 4.34 3.48
N PHE A 524 -29.54 4.40 4.68
CA PHE A 524 -30.64 3.56 5.14
C PHE A 524 -31.92 4.40 5.11
N ASP A 525 -32.73 4.20 4.07
CA ASP A 525 -34.01 4.88 3.76
C ASP A 525 -34.00 6.38 3.38
N ARG A 526 -35.15 6.83 2.84
CA ARG A 526 -35.36 8.07 2.06
C ARG A 526 -35.38 9.38 2.87
N GLU A 527 -35.23 9.34 4.18
CA GLU A 527 -35.11 10.54 5.00
C GLU A 527 -33.74 10.57 5.66
N LEU A 528 -33.12 11.74 5.66
CA LEU A 528 -31.82 12.04 6.27
C LEU A 528 -31.89 11.82 7.79
N SER A 529 -31.90 10.56 8.23
CA SER A 529 -31.84 10.20 9.64
C SER A 529 -30.43 10.41 10.17
N GLU A 530 -30.31 10.80 11.43
CA GLU A 530 -29.03 10.88 12.17
C GLU A 530 -28.29 9.53 12.24
N ASP A 531 -28.95 8.45 11.80
CA ASP A 531 -28.43 7.08 11.74
C ASP A 531 -27.57 6.82 10.49
N THR A 532 -27.50 7.75 9.53
CA THR A 532 -26.48 7.73 8.46
C THR A 532 -25.13 8.25 8.98
N PRO A 533 -23.97 7.77 8.48
CA PRO A 533 -22.67 8.24 8.94
C PRO A 533 -22.49 9.75 8.71
N TYR A 534 -22.71 10.50 9.79
CA TYR A 534 -22.83 11.95 9.81
C TYR A 534 -22.06 12.53 11.00
N VAL A 535 -21.11 13.41 10.69
CA VAL A 535 -20.38 14.16 11.71
C VAL A 535 -20.84 15.61 11.72
N PRO A 536 -21.63 16.02 12.73
CA PRO A 536 -21.97 17.42 12.90
C PRO A 536 -20.76 18.19 13.45
N SER A 537 -20.47 19.35 12.85
CA SER A 537 -19.43 20.29 13.32
C SER A 537 -18.07 19.60 13.55
N PRO A 538 -17.44 18.97 12.54
CA PRO A 538 -16.22 18.18 12.71
C PRO A 538 -15.05 19.00 13.26
N PHE A 539 -15.01 20.31 12.98
CA PHE A 539 -14.02 21.28 13.47
C PHE A 539 -14.68 22.65 13.70
N ALA A 540 -13.92 23.60 14.25
CA ALA A 540 -14.37 24.94 14.58
C ALA A 540 -14.95 25.67 13.34
N PRO A 541 -15.95 26.57 13.53
CA PRO A 541 -16.49 27.33 12.42
C PRO A 541 -15.40 28.20 11.81
N MET A 542 -15.50 28.42 10.49
CA MET A 542 -14.55 29.28 9.78
C MET A 542 -14.71 30.74 10.27
N PRO A 543 -13.60 31.46 10.53
CA PRO A 543 -13.64 32.83 11.06
C PRO A 543 -14.08 33.89 10.04
N SER A 544 -13.99 33.62 8.73
CA SER A 544 -14.30 34.56 7.64
C SER A 544 -15.72 34.44 7.07
N SER A 545 -16.26 35.52 6.49
CA SER A 545 -17.54 35.51 5.75
C SER A 545 -17.42 34.84 4.38
N LEU A 546 -18.53 34.31 3.87
CA LEU A 546 -18.63 33.67 2.55
C LEU A 546 -19.08 34.69 1.50
N GLU A 547 -18.13 35.40 0.88
CA GLU A 547 -18.41 36.46 -0.11
C GLU A 547 -17.94 36.11 -1.54
N GLY A 548 -18.52 36.79 -2.54
CA GLY A 548 -18.17 36.61 -3.95
C GLY A 548 -19.06 35.60 -4.71
N GLY A 549 -18.58 35.10 -5.85
CA GLY A 549 -19.24 34.03 -6.62
C GLY A 549 -18.97 32.63 -6.05
N PRO A 550 -19.64 31.57 -6.55
CA PRO A 550 -19.53 30.21 -5.99
C PRO A 550 -18.09 29.68 -5.86
N ASP A 551 -17.25 29.92 -6.87
CA ASP A 551 -15.83 29.52 -6.86
C ASP A 551 -15.05 30.21 -5.74
N ILE A 552 -15.21 31.53 -5.60
CA ILE A 552 -14.51 32.36 -4.61
C ILE A 552 -14.96 31.99 -3.19
N ARG A 553 -16.28 31.81 -3.00
CA ARG A 553 -16.87 31.42 -1.70
C ARG A 553 -16.34 30.09 -1.18
N MET A 554 -15.95 29.18 -2.06
CA MET A 554 -15.45 27.87 -1.65
C MET A 554 -13.96 27.84 -1.29
N ARG A 555 -13.17 28.84 -1.69
CA ARG A 555 -11.71 28.83 -1.45
C ARG A 555 -11.36 28.82 0.04
N ALA A 556 -11.97 29.72 0.82
CA ALA A 556 -11.73 29.80 2.27
C ALA A 556 -12.21 28.55 3.02
N PRO A 557 -13.44 28.03 2.80
CA PRO A 557 -13.86 26.76 3.40
C PRO A 557 -12.99 25.57 3.00
N THR A 558 -12.55 25.49 1.75
CA THR A 558 -11.68 24.41 1.28
C THR A 558 -10.33 24.45 1.99
N LEU A 559 -9.70 25.62 2.12
CA LEU A 559 -8.46 25.75 2.88
C LEU A 559 -8.67 25.44 4.37
N TRP A 560 -9.66 26.06 5.02
CA TRP A 560 -9.94 25.87 6.44
C TRP A 560 -10.19 24.40 6.78
N SER A 561 -11.00 23.72 5.98
CA SER A 561 -11.26 22.29 6.16
C SER A 561 -10.03 21.43 5.93
N ALA A 562 -9.19 21.75 4.93
CA ALA A 562 -7.96 21.03 4.69
C ALA A 562 -6.98 21.15 5.87
N LEU A 563 -6.81 22.35 6.44
CA LEU A 563 -5.95 22.58 7.60
C LEU A 563 -6.44 21.79 8.83
N ASN A 564 -7.75 21.78 9.09
CA ASN A 564 -8.31 21.05 10.22
C ASN A 564 -8.27 19.53 10.01
N LEU A 565 -8.47 19.04 8.78
CA LEU A 565 -8.37 17.61 8.46
C LEU A 565 -6.91 17.12 8.43
N ALA A 566 -5.95 18.01 8.18
CA ALA A 566 -4.51 17.77 8.23
C ALA A 566 -3.92 17.95 9.64
N GLN A 567 -4.73 18.37 10.62
CA GLN A 567 -4.29 18.61 11.98
C GLN A 567 -3.65 17.36 12.59
N GLU A 568 -2.52 17.55 13.29
CA GLU A 568 -1.92 16.51 14.11
C GLU A 568 -2.94 15.99 15.12
N ARG A 569 -3.18 14.70 15.04
CA ARG A 569 -4.16 14.01 15.89
C ARG A 569 -3.56 13.75 17.27
N ASN A 570 -4.42 13.46 18.24
CA ASN A 570 -4.00 13.08 19.60
C ASN A 570 -3.11 11.83 19.63
N ASP A 571 -3.13 11.03 18.56
CA ASP A 571 -2.27 9.86 18.38
C ASP A 571 -0.92 10.18 17.69
N GLY A 572 -0.57 11.46 17.55
CA GLY A 572 0.67 11.92 16.90
C GLY A 572 0.71 11.72 15.39
N LEU A 573 -0.37 11.18 14.78
CA LEU A 573 -0.44 11.04 13.33
C LEU A 573 -0.69 12.40 12.67
N ARG A 574 0.00 12.62 11.55
CA ARG A 574 -0.11 13.80 10.71
C ARG A 574 -0.76 13.43 9.38
N PRO A 575 -2.10 13.49 9.27
CA PRO A 575 -2.78 13.14 8.04
C PRO A 575 -2.43 14.12 6.91
N ALA A 576 -2.21 13.59 5.71
CA ALA A 576 -2.06 14.40 4.51
C ALA A 576 -3.42 14.65 3.86
N VAL A 577 -3.67 15.90 3.45
CA VAL A 577 -4.86 16.28 2.69
C VAL A 577 -4.43 16.77 1.32
N LEU A 578 -4.98 16.15 0.27
CA LEU A 578 -4.76 16.58 -1.11
C LEU A 578 -5.98 17.34 -1.63
N ILE A 579 -5.75 18.57 -2.10
CA ILE A 579 -6.78 19.41 -2.69
C ILE A 579 -6.62 19.35 -4.21
N SER A 580 -7.59 18.78 -4.90
CA SER A 580 -7.62 18.76 -6.37
C SER A 580 -8.29 20.04 -6.89
N ILE A 581 -7.55 20.80 -7.69
CA ILE A 581 -8.02 22.06 -8.30
C ILE A 581 -8.04 21.86 -9.81
N THR A 582 -9.22 21.93 -10.41
CA THR A 582 -9.39 21.63 -11.84
C THR A 582 -9.01 22.81 -12.74
N GLN A 583 -9.10 24.05 -12.28
CA GLN A 583 -8.80 25.28 -13.04
C GLN A 583 -8.32 26.41 -12.11
N ASN A 584 -7.67 27.45 -12.67
CA ASN A 584 -7.31 28.69 -11.94
C ASN A 584 -6.48 28.49 -10.66
N ILE A 585 -5.42 27.67 -10.75
CA ILE A 585 -4.52 27.36 -9.62
C ILE A 585 -3.86 28.63 -9.05
N SER A 586 -3.35 29.52 -9.91
CA SER A 586 -2.64 30.73 -9.42
C SER A 586 -3.56 31.67 -8.63
N PRO A 587 -4.79 31.99 -9.09
CA PRO A 587 -5.77 32.70 -8.27
C PRO A 587 -6.13 32.01 -6.95
N PHE A 588 -6.30 30.69 -6.96
CA PHE A 588 -6.59 29.93 -5.74
C PHE A 588 -5.43 30.04 -4.74
N ALA A 589 -4.20 29.78 -5.19
CA ALA A 589 -2.99 29.85 -4.37
C ALA A 589 -2.78 31.25 -3.77
N LYS A 590 -3.00 32.30 -4.57
CA LYS A 590 -2.98 33.69 -4.09
C LYS A 590 -4.01 33.91 -2.98
N THR A 591 -5.24 33.45 -3.18
CA THR A 591 -6.31 33.57 -2.17
C THR A 591 -5.94 32.84 -0.89
N CYS A 592 -5.32 31.66 -0.97
CA CYS A 592 -4.88 30.93 0.20
C CYS A 592 -3.80 31.68 0.99
N ALA A 593 -2.82 32.27 0.30
CA ALA A 593 -1.81 33.11 0.94
C ALA A 593 -2.43 34.32 1.64
N ASP A 594 -3.32 35.04 0.94
CA ASP A 594 -4.03 36.20 1.50
C ASP A 594 -4.83 35.79 2.75
N LEU A 595 -5.55 34.66 2.71
CA LEU A 595 -6.33 34.15 3.86
C LEU A 595 -5.45 33.79 5.05
N MET A 596 -4.27 33.20 4.81
CA MET A 596 -3.34 32.87 5.88
C MET A 596 -2.80 34.12 6.58
N ASP A 597 -2.58 35.21 5.85
CA ASP A 597 -2.21 36.50 6.44
C ASP A 597 -3.36 37.10 7.27
N HIS A 598 -4.62 36.93 6.82
CA HIS A 598 -5.79 37.40 7.57
C HIS A 598 -6.05 36.58 8.85
N TRP A 599 -5.69 35.28 8.86
CA TRP A 599 -5.89 34.39 10.00
C TRP A 599 -4.72 34.38 11.00
N GLN A 600 -3.77 35.30 10.92
CA GLN A 600 -2.61 35.36 11.83
C GLN A 600 -3.01 35.46 13.32
N ASN A 601 -4.15 36.07 13.64
CA ASN A 601 -4.67 36.21 15.00
C ASN A 601 -5.59 35.04 15.43
N GLU A 602 -5.88 34.11 14.52
CA GLU A 602 -6.71 32.94 14.80
C GLU A 602 -5.83 31.76 15.26
N ILE A 603 -6.39 30.91 16.10
CA ILE A 603 -5.72 29.67 16.50
C ILE A 603 -5.84 28.68 15.34
N LEU A 604 -4.83 28.66 14.47
CA LEU A 604 -4.74 27.67 13.41
C LEU A 604 -4.48 26.27 14.01
N PRO A 605 -5.06 25.21 13.41
CA PRO A 605 -4.76 23.85 13.83
C PRO A 605 -3.25 23.59 13.71
N ASN A 606 -2.70 22.74 14.57
CA ASN A 606 -1.31 22.32 14.43
C ASN A 606 -1.18 21.40 13.21
N TYR A 607 -0.91 21.99 12.04
CA TYR A 607 -0.58 21.28 10.82
C TYR A 607 0.91 21.45 10.55
N SER A 608 1.61 20.35 10.26
CA SER A 608 2.98 20.45 9.79
C SER A 608 2.97 20.88 8.32
N ALA A 609 3.54 22.05 8.02
CA ALA A 609 4.10 22.25 6.69
C ALA A 609 5.18 21.19 6.48
N ILE A 610 5.29 20.62 5.27
CA ILE A 610 6.36 19.67 4.96
C ILE A 610 7.67 20.40 5.20
N ASP A 611 8.40 20.00 6.25
CA ASP A 611 9.73 20.52 6.48
C ASP A 611 10.63 19.93 5.39
N VAL A 612 11.19 20.81 4.56
CA VAL A 612 12.06 20.41 3.45
C VAL A 612 13.31 19.67 3.97
N ASN A 613 13.59 19.78 5.27
CA ASN A 613 14.70 19.15 5.97
C ASN A 613 14.30 17.95 6.87
N ASP A 614 13.05 17.48 6.85
CA ASP A 614 12.65 16.32 7.66
C ASP A 614 13.44 15.07 7.21
N SER A 615 14.24 14.50 8.10
CA SER A 615 15.06 13.31 7.87
C SER A 615 14.27 12.02 7.57
N ALA A 616 12.93 12.02 7.68
CA ALA A 616 12.07 10.99 7.09
C ALA A 616 11.89 11.15 5.55
N CYS A 617 12.27 12.31 5.03
CA CYS A 617 12.41 12.68 3.62
C CYS A 617 13.88 13.07 3.35
N VAL A 618 14.84 12.15 3.50
CA VAL A 618 16.24 12.44 3.15
C VAL A 618 16.36 12.67 1.64
N VAL A 619 16.45 13.94 1.24
CA VAL A 619 17.14 14.39 0.03
C VAL A 619 18.61 14.55 0.42
N PRO A 620 19.56 13.81 -0.17
CA PRO A 620 20.97 14.10 0.04
C PRO A 620 21.35 15.41 -0.70
N PRO A 621 22.30 16.20 -0.16
CA PRO A 621 22.61 17.52 -0.68
C PRO A 621 23.31 17.40 -2.03
N VAL A 622 22.68 17.90 -3.09
CA VAL A 622 23.36 18.12 -4.37
C VAL A 622 24.00 19.51 -4.31
N PHE A 623 25.33 19.50 -4.27
CA PHE A 623 26.30 20.58 -4.44
C PHE A 623 25.82 22.05 -4.42
N SER A 624 26.42 22.80 -3.49
CA SER A 624 26.50 24.26 -3.46
C SER A 624 27.28 24.83 -4.66
N THR A 625 26.77 25.90 -5.27
CA THR A 625 27.55 27.12 -5.58
C THR A 625 26.65 28.29 -6.04
N THR A 626 26.94 29.46 -5.46
CA THR A 626 26.65 30.85 -5.88
C THR A 626 25.22 31.42 -5.85
N ALA A 627 24.96 32.12 -4.73
CA ALA A 627 24.22 33.38 -4.52
C ALA A 627 23.43 34.03 -5.69
N ASN A 628 22.11 34.21 -5.52
CA ASN A 628 21.46 35.49 -5.15
C ASN A 628 19.92 35.37 -5.14
N GLU A 629 19.33 35.92 -4.06
CA GLU A 629 17.99 36.53 -3.90
C GLU A 629 16.66 35.71 -4.02
N ASP A 630 15.82 35.93 -3.00
CA ASP A 630 14.37 35.70 -2.86
C ASP A 630 13.80 34.27 -2.74
N LEU A 631 13.94 33.68 -1.55
CA LEU A 631 13.14 32.53 -1.09
C LEU A 631 11.87 33.00 -0.35
N ARG A 632 10.71 32.89 -1.00
CA ARG A 632 9.38 32.81 -0.35
C ARG A 632 8.99 31.34 -0.18
N PRO A 633 8.35 30.94 0.95
CA PRO A 633 8.01 29.54 1.19
C PRO A 633 6.98 29.06 0.17
N VAL A 634 7.37 28.03 -0.59
CA VAL A 634 6.53 27.32 -1.55
C VAL A 634 5.55 26.45 -0.77
N PHE A 635 4.30 26.87 -0.70
CA PHE A 635 3.18 26.03 -0.25
C PHE A 635 3.03 24.84 -1.19
N ALA A 636 3.39 23.65 -0.71
CA ALA A 636 3.26 22.40 -1.45
C ALA A 636 1.80 21.97 -1.55
N LEU A 637 1.08 22.50 -2.54
CA LEU A 637 0.05 21.75 -3.26
C LEU A 637 0.78 20.81 -4.22
N ARG A 638 0.96 19.52 -3.86
CA ARG A 638 1.58 18.55 -4.78
C ARG A 638 0.62 18.21 -5.93
N ARG A 639 1.11 18.45 -7.15
CA ARG A 639 0.63 17.93 -8.44
C ARG A 639 1.11 16.52 -8.67
#